data_AF-F6QIR6-F1
#
_entry.id   AF-F6QIR6-F1
#
_cell.length_a   1.000
_cell.length_b   1.000
_cell.length_c   1.000
_cell.angle_alpha   90.00
_cell.angle_beta   90.00
_cell.angle_gamma   90.00
#
_symmetry.space_group_name_H-M   'P 1'
#
loop_
_entity.id
_entity.type
_entity.pdbx_description
1 polymer ?
#
loop_
_entity_poly.entity_id
_entity_poly.type
_entity_poly.pdbx_seq_one_letter_code
_entity_poly.pdbx_strand_id
1 'polypeptide(L)'
;MVLWLKLLAFGLVLLDLDVFVTGQTTSLPSNDGNLTTISPASLDISASTAPASITPAMSSTPDSSTVLASPTPKSCGIEFDVNIEEYRYNENSHSYEAVLPNHHHQNVTLIPSQNLVFREEGNKIIFSLKPCQNFTIVIKNSSCQDSFSKVAPPDLEELHFNNTVANEKANTSIVIEWNSMLQGCSSGGHLNLTCDNPGQERRTQENLTPNTNFTCTAFYDGAKIAPNKNFKTDFGDPERPQISESYAEENDIIIKLDHSINTSSGPIHRYVIWDIGNTVTATYQPQTDEGKYTLKNLSYYKNYTLLVKASTCGKIERFGPPQTTTVEIPAGKPGNIQEDKIKLLSDNSMEITCKKSIEFKGPKNLFILTYVMDSKNIEMMNSNCTFTVEGLRYLTTYKFTITAYNGVNKGDPCIKIENTKYNSQALITFLAFLIIVTSIALLIVLYKIYDLHKKRLSSSDECIVLVERDDDKQLMNVEPIHADILLETYKRKIADEARLFLAEFQSIPRVFTKFAIKDARKSFNQNKNRYVDILPYDYNRVELAELNGDVGSDYINASYVDGFKEPRKYIAAQGPKDETVDDFWRMIWERKVTIIVMVTRCEEGNRNKCAEYWPTTEENSNTYGEIAVKISDYKRCPDYIIQKFNITNKREKTVGRDVTHIQFTSWPDHGVPEEPHLLLKLRRRVNAFSNFFSGPIVVHCSAGVGRTGTYIGIDAMLEGLEAENQVDVYGYVVKLRRQRCLMVQVEAQYILIHQALVEYNRYGETEVNISELHRHLNYMTMRDPPNEPSPLEAEFQRLPTYTVWRSQNFGNQEENKSKNRNSKIIPYDYNRVSLKHELETSKESEHESDESSDDDSESEESSKYINASFITSYWKPDVMIAAQGPLKETVGDFWQMIFQRKVKVIVMLTDLQDGEQELCAQYWGEETQTYQDVEVNMTDVNQCTSYTIRAFELRHAKRKDARTVFQYQVNDWKGEDLPEDPKGLITMIQNLRNKLPKKPVSEGNKYHKGVPLLIHCRDGSQQTGTFCALLNLLESAETEEAIDVFQVVKSLRRARPGMVTSFEHYQFLYDIIASIYPAQNGQVKKSSIQEEKIEFDNEVDKPKEDVNSISTPPASAAQLEEAEESEDSKSTGGSKGTESSSNGPMTPTLKENA
;
A
#
# COMPACT_ATOMS: atom_id res chain seq x y z
N MET A 1 -10.32 4.09 45.98
CA MET A 1 -11.10 4.70 47.08
C MET A 1 -10.66 4.22 48.47
N VAL A 2 -10.82 2.94 48.86
CA VAL A 2 -10.50 2.46 50.23
C VAL A 2 -9.07 2.79 50.70
N LEU A 3 -8.06 2.65 49.83
CA LEU A 3 -6.67 3.02 50.19
C LEU A 3 -6.48 4.52 50.46
N TRP A 4 -7.22 5.37 49.74
CA TRP A 4 -7.27 6.82 49.97
C TRP A 4 -8.01 7.17 51.27
N LEU A 5 -9.10 6.46 51.58
CA LEU A 5 -9.78 6.58 52.88
C LEU A 5 -8.85 6.17 54.04
N LYS A 6 -7.99 5.17 53.86
CA LYS A 6 -6.96 4.82 54.85
C LYS A 6 -5.89 5.91 55.00
N LEU A 7 -5.42 6.50 53.90
CA LEU A 7 -4.48 7.65 53.94
C LEU A 7 -5.10 8.88 54.61
N LEU A 8 -6.37 9.19 54.30
CA LEU A 8 -7.09 10.33 54.87
C LEU A 8 -7.38 10.10 56.37
N ALA A 9 -7.73 8.87 56.77
CA ALA A 9 -7.81 8.49 58.18
C ALA A 9 -6.45 8.60 58.89
N PHE A 10 -5.35 8.18 58.26
CA PHE A 10 -4.01 8.29 58.83
C PHE A 10 -3.57 9.76 59.03
N GLY A 11 -4.00 10.66 58.12
CA GLY A 11 -3.81 12.11 58.29
C GLY A 11 -4.70 12.75 59.37
N LEU A 12 -5.92 12.23 59.58
CA LEU A 12 -6.86 12.75 60.59
C LEU A 12 -6.54 12.30 62.02
N VAL A 13 -5.80 11.20 62.21
CA VAL A 13 -5.37 10.70 63.55
C VAL A 13 -4.35 11.62 64.25
N LEU A 14 -3.85 12.67 63.58
CA LEU A 14 -2.94 13.67 64.15
C LEU A 14 -3.65 14.90 64.77
N LEU A 15 -4.98 14.90 64.89
CA LEU A 15 -5.74 15.94 65.59
C LEU A 15 -6.64 15.28 66.64
N ASP A 16 -6.46 15.68 67.90
CA ASP A 16 -7.04 15.03 69.06
C ASP A 16 -8.48 15.52 69.38
N LEU A 17 -9.19 14.73 70.20
CA LEU A 17 -10.54 14.85 70.81
C LEU A 17 -11.23 16.25 70.77
N ASP A 18 -12.56 16.36 70.61
CA ASP A 18 -13.56 15.86 71.59
C ASP A 18 -15.07 15.98 71.15
N VAL A 19 -16.00 15.46 71.98
CA VAL A 19 -17.43 15.86 72.21
C VAL A 19 -18.62 15.41 71.28
N PHE A 20 -19.48 14.51 71.84
CA PHE A 20 -20.97 14.30 71.71
C PHE A 20 -21.65 13.97 70.33
N VAL A 21 -22.68 13.09 70.12
CA VAL A 21 -23.78 12.39 70.88
C VAL A 21 -25.11 13.18 70.97
N THR A 22 -26.37 12.68 70.73
CA THR A 22 -26.98 11.32 70.45
C THR A 22 -27.61 11.25 69.03
N GLY A 23 -28.71 10.57 68.59
CA GLY A 23 -29.85 9.71 69.07
C GLY A 23 -30.52 9.00 67.83
N GLN A 24 -31.41 7.99 67.82
CA GLN A 24 -32.68 7.60 68.53
C GLN A 24 -33.95 8.45 68.17
N THR A 25 -35.16 7.93 67.83
CA THR A 25 -35.64 6.60 67.34
C THR A 25 -37.11 6.68 66.79
N THR A 26 -37.62 5.61 66.14
CA THR A 26 -39.03 5.12 66.08
C THR A 26 -40.22 5.94 65.48
N SER A 27 -40.67 5.51 64.28
CA SER A 27 -42.03 4.98 63.91
C SER A 27 -43.35 5.81 63.89
N LEU A 28 -44.08 5.65 62.75
CA LEU A 28 -45.57 5.56 62.58
C LEU A 28 -46.42 6.84 62.84
N PRO A 29 -47.73 6.91 62.46
CA PRO A 29 -48.65 5.88 61.92
C PRO A 29 -49.51 6.27 60.68
N SER A 30 -50.35 5.32 60.18
CA SER A 30 -51.77 5.40 59.71
C SER A 30 -52.34 6.62 58.92
N ASN A 31 -53.38 6.53 58.05
CA ASN A 31 -54.45 5.50 57.96
C ASN A 31 -55.27 5.52 56.64
N ASP A 32 -56.04 4.44 56.41
CA ASP A 32 -57.35 4.26 55.69
C ASP A 32 -57.65 4.87 54.30
N GLY A 33 -58.48 4.14 53.49
CA GLY A 33 -58.92 4.67 52.18
C GLY A 33 -60.12 4.09 51.41
N ASN A 34 -60.40 2.77 51.40
CA ASN A 34 -61.63 2.12 50.84
C ASN A 34 -61.87 2.27 49.28
N LEU A 35 -62.69 1.47 48.56
CA LEU A 35 -63.58 0.32 48.88
C LEU A 35 -63.86 -0.57 47.61
N THR A 36 -64.19 -1.87 47.77
CA THR A 36 -65.13 -2.74 46.94
C THR A 36 -64.91 -2.99 45.42
N THR A 37 -65.29 -4.13 44.76
CA THR A 37 -65.54 -5.58 45.12
C THR A 37 -65.79 -6.44 43.85
N ILE A 38 -65.84 -7.79 44.02
CA ILE A 38 -66.71 -8.79 43.33
C ILE A 38 -66.18 -9.58 42.09
N SER A 39 -66.39 -10.90 42.19
CA SER A 39 -66.40 -12.01 41.19
C SER A 39 -67.66 -12.89 41.53
N PRO A 40 -68.01 -14.07 40.94
CA PRO A 40 -67.29 -15.03 40.06
C PRO A 40 -68.19 -15.75 38.99
N ALA A 41 -67.86 -17.02 38.63
CA ALA A 41 -68.68 -18.08 37.94
C ALA A 41 -68.87 -17.95 36.39
N SER A 42 -69.17 -18.98 35.54
CA SER A 42 -69.11 -20.49 35.53
C SER A 42 -69.71 -21.01 34.18
N LEU A 43 -69.55 -22.23 33.61
CA LEU A 43 -68.63 -23.40 33.66
C LEU A 43 -69.00 -24.43 32.53
N ASP A 44 -68.18 -25.47 32.27
CA ASP A 44 -68.54 -26.86 31.82
C ASP A 44 -69.12 -27.14 30.38
N ILE A 45 -69.03 -28.34 29.72
CA ILE A 45 -68.43 -29.68 30.02
C ILE A 45 -68.05 -30.57 28.77
N SER A 46 -67.49 -31.78 29.00
CA SER A 46 -66.99 -32.91 28.11
C SER A 46 -67.85 -33.36 26.89
N ALA A 47 -67.39 -34.05 25.80
CA ALA A 47 -66.49 -35.24 25.55
C ALA A 47 -67.08 -36.63 25.95
N SER A 48 -66.90 -37.79 25.25
CA SER A 48 -66.15 -38.20 24.02
C SER A 48 -67.01 -38.93 22.92
N THR A 49 -66.83 -40.13 22.29
CA THR A 49 -66.01 -41.39 22.43
C THR A 49 -65.91 -42.18 21.05
N ALA A 50 -65.74 -43.53 21.00
CA ALA A 50 -65.50 -44.41 19.79
C ALA A 50 -66.05 -45.88 19.99
N PRO A 51 -65.77 -46.99 19.20
CA PRO A 51 -65.04 -47.23 17.91
C PRO A 51 -65.57 -48.33 16.87
N ALA A 52 -65.05 -48.33 15.61
CA ALA A 52 -64.67 -49.43 14.62
C ALA A 52 -65.57 -50.59 14.00
N SER A 53 -65.49 -50.77 12.64
CA SER A 53 -65.26 -52.02 11.78
C SER A 53 -66.32 -52.74 10.81
N ILE A 54 -66.03 -52.79 9.45
CA ILE A 54 -66.24 -53.85 8.35
C ILE A 54 -67.58 -53.98 7.46
N THR A 55 -67.56 -54.53 6.19
CA THR A 55 -68.53 -54.44 4.98
C THR A 55 -68.96 -55.83 4.28
N PRO A 56 -69.47 -56.13 2.99
CA PRO A 56 -69.72 -55.48 1.61
C PRO A 56 -70.95 -56.01 0.66
N ALA A 57 -70.87 -55.95 -0.73
CA ALA A 57 -71.59 -56.70 -1.88
C ALA A 57 -72.97 -56.22 -2.56
N MET A 58 -73.55 -56.59 -3.79
CA MET A 58 -73.25 -57.20 -5.17
C MET A 58 -74.45 -57.21 -6.26
N SER A 59 -74.28 -57.71 -7.55
CA SER A 59 -75.27 -58.17 -8.67
C SER A 59 -75.64 -57.22 -9.90
N SER A 60 -76.27 -57.51 -11.10
CA SER A 60 -76.65 -58.67 -12.06
C SER A 60 -77.21 -58.23 -13.50
N THR A 61 -77.36 -59.08 -14.59
CA THR A 61 -77.70 -58.70 -16.06
C THR A 61 -78.25 -59.78 -17.12
N PRO A 62 -79.09 -59.46 -18.18
CA PRO A 62 -79.53 -60.29 -19.40
C PRO A 62 -79.51 -59.54 -20.83
N ASP A 63 -80.05 -59.83 -22.08
CA ASP A 63 -80.86 -60.86 -22.89
C ASP A 63 -80.88 -60.64 -24.49
N SER A 64 -81.64 -61.41 -25.36
CA SER A 64 -82.23 -61.11 -26.78
C SER A 64 -81.90 -61.96 -28.10
N SER A 65 -82.68 -61.88 -29.26
CA SER A 65 -82.55 -62.73 -30.55
C SER A 65 -83.19 -62.26 -31.96
N THR A 66 -83.40 -63.14 -33.02
CA THR A 66 -83.31 -62.86 -34.54
C THR A 66 -84.16 -63.66 -35.63
N VAL A 67 -83.98 -63.41 -36.98
CA VAL A 67 -84.29 -64.21 -38.28
C VAL A 67 -85.66 -63.95 -39.07
N LEU A 68 -85.97 -64.01 -40.41
CA LEU A 68 -85.45 -64.04 -41.87
C LEU A 68 -86.66 -63.69 -42.89
N ALA A 69 -86.81 -63.74 -44.27
CA ALA A 69 -86.20 -64.02 -45.64
C ALA A 69 -87.06 -63.29 -46.79
N SER A 70 -87.15 -63.44 -48.16
CA SER A 70 -86.50 -64.10 -49.38
C SER A 70 -87.13 -63.62 -50.77
N PRO A 71 -86.49 -63.73 -51.99
CA PRO A 71 -86.96 -63.29 -53.37
C PRO A 71 -87.19 -64.44 -54.46
N THR A 72 -87.43 -64.38 -55.82
CA THR A 72 -87.28 -63.55 -57.10
C THR A 72 -88.41 -63.92 -58.18
N PRO A 73 -88.34 -63.99 -59.57
CA PRO A 73 -87.58 -63.39 -60.75
C PRO A 73 -88.37 -63.05 -62.10
N LYS A 74 -87.69 -62.59 -63.20
CA LYS A 74 -88.01 -62.55 -64.71
C LYS A 74 -89.17 -61.69 -65.30
N SER A 75 -89.31 -61.22 -66.58
CA SER A 75 -88.53 -60.85 -67.84
C SER A 75 -87.90 -61.89 -68.88
N CYS A 76 -87.32 -61.45 -70.05
CA CYS A 76 -86.15 -62.12 -70.76
C CYS A 76 -84.96 -62.00 -69.80
N GLY A 77 -85.19 -62.60 -68.63
CA GLY A 77 -85.07 -61.85 -67.38
C GLY A 77 -83.80 -62.20 -66.69
N ILE A 78 -82.76 -61.87 -67.42
CA ILE A 78 -81.37 -62.14 -67.18
C ILE A 78 -80.77 -60.75 -67.33
N GLU A 79 -80.45 -60.13 -66.21
CA GLU A 79 -79.59 -58.95 -66.22
C GLU A 79 -78.23 -59.43 -66.74
N PHE A 80 -78.04 -59.34 -68.05
CA PHE A 80 -76.70 -59.36 -68.63
C PHE A 80 -76.01 -58.12 -68.07
N ASP A 81 -75.03 -58.33 -67.22
CA ASP A 81 -74.33 -57.25 -66.54
C ASP A 81 -73.37 -56.55 -67.52
N VAL A 82 -73.92 -55.71 -68.41
CA VAL A 82 -73.17 -54.89 -69.38
C VAL A 82 -72.53 -53.67 -68.71
N ASN A 83 -72.17 -53.81 -67.44
CA ASN A 83 -71.33 -52.87 -66.74
C ASN A 83 -69.85 -53.13 -67.05
N ILE A 84 -69.07 -52.09 -66.81
CA ILE A 84 -67.68 -52.00 -67.20
C ILE A 84 -66.89 -52.18 -65.92
N GLU A 85 -66.05 -53.21 -65.83
CA GLU A 85 -65.34 -53.54 -64.60
C GLU A 85 -64.34 -52.43 -64.22
N GLU A 86 -63.68 -51.88 -65.24
CA GLU A 86 -62.58 -50.94 -65.12
C GLU A 86 -62.48 -50.09 -66.40
N TYR A 87 -62.24 -48.78 -66.23
CA TYR A 87 -61.78 -47.91 -67.31
C TYR A 87 -60.29 -47.65 -67.10
N ARG A 88 -59.43 -48.19 -67.96
CA ARG A 88 -57.98 -47.97 -67.90
C ARG A 88 -57.62 -46.74 -68.71
N TYR A 89 -57.15 -45.70 -68.05
CA TYR A 89 -56.67 -44.50 -68.73
C TYR A 89 -55.25 -44.69 -69.25
N ASN A 90 -54.98 -44.21 -70.47
CA ASN A 90 -53.63 -44.14 -71.02
C ASN A 90 -53.21 -42.68 -71.20
N GLU A 91 -52.39 -42.21 -70.25
CA GLU A 91 -51.84 -40.84 -70.19
C GLU A 91 -51.13 -40.44 -71.49
N ASN A 92 -50.47 -41.38 -72.18
CA ASN A 92 -49.72 -41.07 -73.42
C ASN A 92 -50.60 -40.84 -74.65
N SER A 93 -51.91 -41.14 -74.59
CA SER A 93 -52.81 -41.06 -75.75
C SER A 93 -54.17 -40.43 -75.47
N HIS A 94 -54.39 -39.89 -74.26
CA HIS A 94 -55.65 -39.28 -73.82
C HIS A 94 -56.88 -40.12 -74.19
N SER A 95 -56.85 -41.39 -73.79
CA SER A 95 -57.84 -42.40 -74.20
C SER A 95 -58.07 -43.44 -73.11
N TYR A 96 -59.30 -43.94 -73.03
CA TYR A 96 -59.69 -45.02 -72.13
C TYR A 96 -59.76 -46.36 -72.84
N GLU A 97 -59.32 -47.42 -72.16
CA GLU A 97 -59.70 -48.80 -72.48
C GLU A 97 -60.82 -49.24 -71.52
N ALA A 98 -62.03 -49.42 -72.05
CA ALA A 98 -63.17 -49.95 -71.29
C ALA A 98 -63.14 -51.48 -71.32
N VAL A 99 -63.12 -52.10 -70.14
CA VAL A 99 -62.97 -53.56 -69.97
C VAL A 99 -64.30 -54.20 -69.59
N LEU A 100 -64.76 -55.16 -70.39
CA LEU A 100 -65.98 -55.94 -70.15
C LEU A 100 -65.70 -57.46 -70.21
N PRO A 101 -66.48 -58.30 -69.51
CA PRO A 101 -66.42 -59.76 -69.66
C PRO A 101 -66.96 -60.24 -71.03
N ASN A 102 -66.31 -61.25 -71.62
CA ASN A 102 -66.78 -61.93 -72.84
C ASN A 102 -67.60 -63.19 -72.47
N HIS A 103 -68.86 -63.24 -72.88
CA HIS A 103 -69.83 -64.29 -72.50
C HIS A 103 -70.11 -65.35 -73.58
N HIS A 104 -69.10 -65.75 -74.36
CA HIS A 104 -69.24 -66.75 -75.44
C HIS A 104 -69.95 -68.07 -75.07
N HIS A 105 -69.92 -68.50 -73.81
CA HIS A 105 -70.50 -69.77 -73.37
C HIS A 105 -72.05 -69.86 -73.38
N GLN A 106 -72.78 -68.80 -73.73
CA GLN A 106 -74.26 -68.77 -73.67
C GLN A 106 -74.97 -68.62 -75.04
N ASN A 107 -74.28 -68.89 -76.16
CA ASN A 107 -74.77 -68.63 -77.53
C ASN A 107 -75.17 -67.16 -77.78
N VAL A 108 -74.57 -66.25 -77.01
CA VAL A 108 -74.73 -64.80 -77.14
C VAL A 108 -73.52 -64.24 -77.88
N THR A 109 -73.74 -63.38 -78.87
CA THR A 109 -72.69 -62.58 -79.50
C THR A 109 -72.86 -61.12 -79.10
N LEU A 110 -71.83 -60.55 -78.49
CA LEU A 110 -71.71 -59.11 -78.23
C LEU A 110 -71.10 -58.47 -79.47
N ILE A 111 -71.79 -57.51 -80.08
CA ILE A 111 -71.32 -56.82 -81.29
C ILE A 111 -71.42 -55.30 -81.03
N PRO A 112 -70.31 -54.54 -81.16
CA PRO A 112 -70.37 -53.09 -81.06
C PRO A 112 -71.01 -52.44 -82.29
N SER A 113 -71.47 -51.21 -82.15
CA SER A 113 -71.87 -50.39 -83.29
C SER A 113 -70.71 -50.17 -84.28
N GLN A 114 -71.05 -49.97 -85.56
CA GLN A 114 -70.07 -49.84 -86.65
C GLN A 114 -69.04 -48.73 -86.36
N ASN A 115 -67.77 -49.00 -86.69
CA ASN A 115 -66.58 -48.15 -86.51
C ASN A 115 -65.95 -48.11 -85.10
N LEU A 116 -66.32 -48.98 -84.16
CA LEU A 116 -65.57 -49.19 -82.91
C LEU A 116 -64.51 -50.29 -83.08
N VAL A 117 -63.26 -49.99 -82.70
CA VAL A 117 -62.17 -50.98 -82.62
C VAL A 117 -62.19 -51.62 -81.24
N PHE A 118 -62.19 -52.95 -81.20
CA PHE A 118 -62.11 -53.75 -79.98
C PHE A 118 -61.09 -54.88 -80.13
N ARG A 119 -60.59 -55.39 -79.01
CA ARG A 119 -59.81 -56.63 -78.94
C ARG A 119 -60.43 -57.59 -77.92
N GLU A 120 -60.27 -58.88 -78.15
CA GLU A 120 -60.61 -59.91 -77.18
C GLU A 120 -59.32 -60.37 -76.49
N GLU A 121 -59.33 -60.39 -75.15
CA GLU A 121 -58.16 -60.67 -74.32
C GLU A 121 -58.54 -61.73 -73.28
N GLY A 122 -58.59 -62.98 -73.75
CA GLY A 122 -59.17 -64.11 -73.00
C GLY A 122 -60.69 -63.97 -72.86
N ASN A 123 -61.22 -64.16 -71.65
CA ASN A 123 -62.65 -63.99 -71.35
C ASN A 123 -63.06 -62.52 -71.17
N LYS A 124 -62.42 -61.57 -71.89
CA LYS A 124 -62.73 -60.13 -71.82
C LYS A 124 -62.73 -59.49 -73.21
N ILE A 125 -63.58 -58.49 -73.38
CA ILE A 125 -63.64 -57.60 -74.55
C ILE A 125 -63.17 -56.22 -74.09
N ILE A 126 -62.23 -55.63 -74.82
CA ILE A 126 -61.66 -54.32 -74.50
C ILE A 126 -61.90 -53.36 -75.65
N PHE A 127 -62.52 -52.21 -75.34
CA PHE A 127 -62.85 -51.15 -76.30
C PHE A 127 -61.94 -49.94 -76.08
N SER A 128 -61.27 -49.47 -77.14
CA SER A 128 -60.51 -48.21 -77.09
C SER A 128 -61.44 -47.03 -77.40
N LEU A 129 -61.56 -46.11 -76.44
CA LEU A 129 -62.53 -45.00 -76.44
C LEU A 129 -61.81 -43.66 -76.17
N LYS A 130 -62.29 -42.59 -76.79
CA LYS A 130 -61.90 -41.23 -76.41
C LYS A 130 -62.72 -40.73 -75.21
N PRO A 131 -62.23 -39.75 -74.45
CA PRO A 131 -63.00 -39.12 -73.38
C PRO A 131 -64.37 -38.60 -73.89
N CYS A 132 -65.41 -38.76 -73.06
CA CYS A 132 -66.81 -38.46 -73.40
C CYS A 132 -67.37 -39.15 -74.68
N GLN A 133 -66.72 -40.18 -75.23
CA GLN A 133 -67.24 -40.88 -76.40
C GLN A 133 -68.46 -41.75 -76.06
N ASN A 134 -69.56 -41.53 -76.77
CA ASN A 134 -70.75 -42.39 -76.72
C ASN A 134 -70.51 -43.69 -77.53
N PHE A 135 -70.96 -44.83 -77.00
CA PHE A 135 -70.90 -46.13 -77.68
C PHE A 135 -72.11 -47.01 -77.32
N THR A 136 -72.43 -47.96 -78.18
CA THR A 136 -73.56 -48.88 -78.01
C THR A 136 -73.10 -50.33 -78.19
N ILE A 137 -73.48 -51.17 -77.24
CA ILE A 137 -73.22 -52.62 -77.22
C ILE A 137 -74.54 -53.31 -77.55
N VAL A 138 -74.52 -54.21 -78.54
CA VAL A 138 -75.70 -54.99 -78.95
C VAL A 138 -75.51 -56.45 -78.55
N ILE A 139 -76.51 -56.99 -77.85
CA ILE A 139 -76.58 -58.39 -77.42
C ILE A 139 -77.47 -59.15 -78.39
N LYS A 140 -76.94 -60.16 -79.09
CA LYS A 140 -77.74 -61.09 -79.90
C LYS A 140 -77.67 -62.51 -79.37
N ASN A 141 -78.83 -63.08 -79.04
CA ASN A 141 -79.06 -64.53 -78.96
C ASN A 141 -80.01 -64.94 -80.12
N SER A 142 -80.22 -66.23 -80.35
CA SER A 142 -81.11 -66.73 -81.42
C SER A 142 -82.61 -66.46 -81.19
N SER A 143 -83.00 -65.86 -80.06
CA SER A 143 -84.41 -65.72 -79.65
C SER A 143 -84.79 -64.42 -78.90
N CYS A 144 -83.85 -63.63 -78.37
CA CYS A 144 -84.09 -62.23 -77.94
C CYS A 144 -82.84 -61.37 -78.27
N GLN A 145 -83.03 -60.05 -78.49
CA GLN A 145 -81.97 -59.08 -78.82
C GLN A 145 -82.22 -57.79 -78.04
N ASP A 146 -81.19 -57.31 -77.35
CA ASP A 146 -81.20 -56.05 -76.57
C ASP A 146 -79.98 -55.18 -76.93
N SER A 147 -80.02 -53.90 -76.58
CA SER A 147 -78.93 -52.95 -76.86
C SER A 147 -78.79 -51.87 -75.79
N PHE A 148 -77.56 -51.62 -75.35
CA PHE A 148 -77.23 -50.72 -74.25
C PHE A 148 -76.25 -49.65 -74.72
N SER A 149 -76.55 -48.38 -74.43
CA SER A 149 -75.66 -47.25 -74.71
C SER A 149 -74.98 -46.76 -73.44
N LYS A 150 -73.68 -46.46 -73.52
CA LYS A 150 -72.83 -45.95 -72.43
C LYS A 150 -72.00 -44.77 -72.95
N VAL A 151 -71.40 -44.00 -72.03
CA VAL A 151 -70.52 -42.87 -72.32
C VAL A 151 -69.19 -43.10 -71.62
N ALA A 152 -68.07 -42.89 -72.32
CA ALA A 152 -66.74 -42.98 -71.71
C ALA A 152 -66.50 -41.81 -70.73
N PRO A 153 -65.68 -41.96 -69.68
CA PRO A 153 -65.40 -40.88 -68.74
C PRO A 153 -64.76 -39.65 -69.41
N PRO A 154 -64.82 -38.45 -68.79
CA PRO A 154 -64.03 -37.28 -69.18
C PRO A 154 -62.53 -37.49 -68.91
N ASP A 155 -61.66 -36.58 -69.36
CA ASP A 155 -60.20 -36.69 -69.17
C ASP A 155 -59.83 -36.65 -67.66
N LEU A 156 -58.81 -37.42 -67.29
CA LEU A 156 -58.35 -37.58 -65.91
C LEU A 156 -57.41 -36.46 -65.44
N GLU A 157 -56.77 -35.73 -66.36
CA GLU A 157 -55.86 -34.62 -66.01
C GLU A 157 -56.58 -33.42 -65.38
N GLU A 158 -57.89 -33.25 -65.60
CA GLU A 158 -58.70 -32.19 -64.99
C GLU A 158 -58.93 -32.40 -63.46
N LEU A 159 -58.55 -33.56 -62.92
CA LEU A 159 -58.93 -34.02 -61.58
C LEU A 159 -57.91 -33.62 -60.49
N HIS A 160 -57.79 -32.31 -60.23
CA HIS A 160 -56.91 -31.77 -59.19
C HIS A 160 -57.40 -32.08 -57.75
N PHE A 161 -56.46 -32.36 -56.85
CA PHE A 161 -56.71 -32.64 -55.42
C PHE A 161 -56.06 -31.57 -54.54
N ASN A 162 -56.84 -30.72 -53.88
CA ASN A 162 -56.33 -29.71 -52.95
C ASN A 162 -56.52 -30.10 -51.47
N ASN A 163 -55.55 -29.76 -50.62
CA ASN A 163 -55.59 -29.94 -49.17
C ASN A 163 -55.65 -28.55 -48.49
N THR A 164 -56.82 -28.19 -47.97
CA THR A 164 -57.17 -26.84 -47.50
C THR A 164 -57.27 -26.72 -45.96
N VAL A 165 -56.74 -27.68 -45.21
CA VAL A 165 -56.84 -27.72 -43.74
C VAL A 165 -56.05 -26.58 -43.08
N ALA A 166 -56.70 -25.79 -42.22
CA ALA A 166 -56.03 -24.82 -41.36
C ALA A 166 -55.04 -25.51 -40.40
N ASN A 167 -53.83 -24.95 -40.23
CA ASN A 167 -52.72 -25.60 -39.53
C ASN A 167 -53.07 -26.08 -38.10
N GLU A 168 -53.96 -25.39 -37.41
CA GLU A 168 -54.49 -25.75 -36.08
C GLU A 168 -55.16 -27.13 -36.03
N LYS A 169 -55.80 -27.58 -37.13
CA LYS A 169 -56.46 -28.89 -37.28
C LYS A 169 -55.64 -29.91 -38.07
N ALA A 170 -54.47 -29.54 -38.61
CA ALA A 170 -53.71 -30.40 -39.54
C ALA A 170 -53.20 -31.72 -38.92
N ASN A 171 -53.20 -31.85 -37.59
CA ASN A 171 -52.83 -33.06 -36.87
C ASN A 171 -53.98 -34.07 -36.73
N THR A 172 -55.24 -33.64 -36.86
CA THR A 172 -56.43 -34.51 -36.70
C THR A 172 -57.40 -34.45 -37.87
N SER A 173 -57.13 -33.63 -38.89
CA SER A 173 -58.05 -33.43 -40.01
C SER A 173 -57.34 -33.39 -41.37
N ILE A 174 -57.98 -33.95 -42.38
CA ILE A 174 -57.61 -33.83 -43.81
C ILE A 174 -58.86 -33.41 -44.61
N VAL A 175 -58.73 -32.40 -45.47
CA VAL A 175 -59.77 -32.00 -46.44
C VAL A 175 -59.31 -32.43 -47.82
N ILE A 176 -60.23 -32.95 -48.63
CA ILE A 176 -59.99 -33.29 -50.03
C ILE A 176 -61.05 -32.58 -50.89
N GLU A 177 -60.59 -31.72 -51.80
CA GLU A 177 -61.44 -30.97 -52.73
C GLU A 177 -61.05 -31.25 -54.18
N TRP A 178 -62.05 -31.31 -55.07
CA TRP A 178 -61.89 -31.39 -56.52
C TRP A 178 -62.58 -30.21 -57.22
N ASN A 179 -62.15 -29.90 -58.44
CA ASN A 179 -62.72 -28.80 -59.24
C ASN A 179 -63.76 -29.33 -60.23
N SER A 180 -64.94 -28.70 -60.32
CA SER A 180 -66.11 -29.24 -61.04
C SER A 180 -66.27 -28.69 -62.46
N MET A 181 -65.26 -28.85 -63.33
CA MET A 181 -65.34 -28.47 -64.77
C MET A 181 -65.84 -29.60 -65.69
N LEU A 182 -66.32 -30.71 -65.13
CA LEU A 182 -66.75 -31.95 -65.79
C LEU A 182 -68.08 -31.82 -66.59
N GLN A 183 -68.32 -30.70 -67.28
CA GLN A 183 -69.50 -30.46 -68.14
C GLN A 183 -69.30 -30.92 -69.61
N GLY A 184 -68.13 -31.45 -69.97
CA GLY A 184 -67.82 -31.86 -71.35
C GLY A 184 -68.65 -33.05 -71.87
N CYS A 185 -69.02 -34.00 -71.00
CA CYS A 185 -69.82 -35.16 -71.39
C CYS A 185 -71.32 -34.83 -71.27
N SER A 186 -72.07 -34.85 -72.38
CA SER A 186 -73.49 -34.45 -72.41
C SER A 186 -74.40 -35.50 -71.74
N SER A 187 -74.61 -35.33 -70.42
CA SER A 187 -75.58 -36.05 -69.56
C SER A 187 -75.53 -37.59 -69.64
N GLY A 188 -74.76 -38.22 -68.74
CA GLY A 188 -74.60 -39.69 -68.74
C GLY A 188 -74.28 -40.34 -67.38
N GLY A 189 -73.18 -39.97 -66.72
CA GLY A 189 -72.61 -40.76 -65.60
C GLY A 189 -72.15 -39.97 -64.37
N HIS A 190 -71.99 -40.67 -63.25
CA HIS A 190 -71.67 -40.16 -61.91
C HIS A 190 -70.24 -40.51 -61.46
N LEU A 191 -69.53 -39.53 -60.91
CA LEU A 191 -68.23 -39.70 -60.25
C LEU A 191 -68.41 -39.93 -58.75
N ASN A 192 -67.64 -40.85 -58.15
CA ASN A 192 -67.58 -41.08 -56.70
C ASN A 192 -66.13 -41.28 -56.23
N LEU A 193 -65.79 -40.76 -55.05
CA LEU A 193 -64.53 -41.09 -54.36
C LEU A 193 -64.80 -41.85 -53.06
N THR A 194 -63.88 -42.75 -52.70
CA THR A 194 -63.92 -43.49 -51.43
C THR A 194 -62.57 -43.46 -50.73
N CYS A 195 -62.61 -43.10 -49.44
CA CYS A 195 -61.54 -43.30 -48.48
C CYS A 195 -62.21 -43.87 -47.22
N ASP A 196 -62.14 -45.20 -47.06
CA ASP A 196 -62.66 -45.99 -45.93
C ASP A 196 -64.01 -45.58 -45.34
N ASN A 197 -64.96 -45.19 -46.21
CA ASN A 197 -66.42 -45.41 -46.16
C ASN A 197 -67.09 -44.69 -47.35
N PRO A 198 -68.25 -45.15 -47.88
CA PRO A 198 -68.89 -44.57 -49.05
C PRO A 198 -69.91 -43.45 -48.73
N GLY A 199 -69.86 -42.33 -49.45
CA GLY A 199 -70.98 -41.38 -49.54
C GLY A 199 -70.63 -39.89 -49.74
N GLN A 200 -71.21 -39.31 -50.81
CA GLN A 200 -71.37 -37.88 -51.09
C GLN A 200 -70.11 -37.02 -51.39
N GLU A 201 -70.37 -35.83 -51.93
CA GLU A 201 -69.38 -34.96 -52.57
C GLU A 201 -68.74 -33.97 -51.58
N ARG A 202 -67.39 -33.86 -51.63
CA ARG A 202 -66.52 -33.07 -50.72
C ARG A 202 -66.60 -33.48 -49.24
N ARG A 203 -65.54 -34.12 -48.73
CA ARG A 203 -65.44 -34.56 -47.32
C ARG A 203 -64.25 -33.93 -46.60
N THR A 204 -64.52 -33.28 -45.47
CA THR A 204 -63.54 -33.10 -44.39
C THR A 204 -63.53 -34.38 -43.56
N GLN A 205 -62.38 -35.04 -43.47
CA GLN A 205 -62.17 -36.13 -42.54
C GLN A 205 -61.51 -35.59 -41.28
N GLU A 206 -62.29 -35.41 -40.21
CA GLU A 206 -61.80 -35.03 -38.88
C GLU A 206 -61.58 -36.27 -37.98
N ASN A 207 -61.08 -36.05 -36.75
CA ASN A 207 -60.80 -37.08 -35.74
C ASN A 207 -59.81 -38.17 -36.19
N LEU A 208 -58.89 -37.85 -37.10
CA LEU A 208 -57.76 -38.70 -37.46
C LEU A 208 -56.71 -38.73 -36.34
N THR A 209 -55.96 -39.83 -36.24
CA THR A 209 -54.77 -39.90 -35.39
C THR A 209 -53.66 -39.01 -35.96
N PRO A 210 -52.92 -38.27 -35.13
CA PRO A 210 -51.73 -37.52 -35.56
C PRO A 210 -50.64 -38.41 -36.16
N ASN A 211 -49.72 -37.80 -36.91
CA ASN A 211 -48.51 -38.46 -37.44
C ASN A 211 -48.78 -39.74 -38.29
N THR A 212 -50.01 -39.93 -38.80
CA THR A 212 -50.51 -41.18 -39.40
C THR A 212 -50.77 -41.04 -40.91
N ASN A 213 -50.56 -42.11 -41.68
CA ASN A 213 -50.79 -42.15 -43.13
C ASN A 213 -52.19 -42.70 -43.49
N PHE A 214 -52.82 -42.15 -44.54
CA PHE A 214 -54.16 -42.51 -45.04
C PHE A 214 -54.20 -42.59 -46.57
N THR A 215 -55.16 -43.32 -47.15
CA THR A 215 -55.22 -43.65 -48.60
C THR A 215 -56.64 -43.42 -49.18
N CYS A 216 -56.74 -42.97 -50.44
CA CYS A 216 -58.00 -42.66 -51.14
C CYS A 216 -58.05 -43.20 -52.59
N THR A 217 -59.25 -43.48 -53.12
CA THR A 217 -59.49 -44.03 -54.48
C THR A 217 -60.70 -43.35 -55.18
N ALA A 218 -60.75 -43.36 -56.53
CA ALA A 218 -61.85 -42.76 -57.32
C ALA A 218 -62.48 -43.71 -58.37
N PHE A 219 -63.78 -43.54 -58.61
CA PHE A 219 -64.67 -44.39 -59.40
C PHE A 219 -65.64 -43.55 -60.27
N TYR A 220 -66.09 -44.08 -61.41
CA TYR A 220 -67.08 -43.47 -62.31
C TYR A 220 -68.10 -44.54 -62.76
N ASP A 221 -69.40 -44.29 -62.57
CA ASP A 221 -70.49 -45.25 -62.77
C ASP A 221 -70.25 -46.65 -62.14
N GLY A 222 -69.54 -46.67 -61.00
CA GLY A 222 -69.17 -47.88 -60.26
C GLY A 222 -67.83 -48.51 -60.68
N ALA A 223 -67.33 -48.22 -61.88
CA ALA A 223 -66.02 -48.68 -62.36
C ALA A 223 -64.87 -47.88 -61.70
N LYS A 224 -63.73 -48.50 -61.41
CA LYS A 224 -62.54 -47.77 -60.95
C LYS A 224 -61.95 -46.94 -62.11
N ILE A 225 -61.50 -45.71 -61.81
CA ILE A 225 -60.83 -44.84 -62.81
C ILE A 225 -59.41 -44.38 -62.44
N ALA A 226 -59.05 -44.30 -61.14
CA ALA A 226 -57.78 -43.70 -60.72
C ALA A 226 -56.98 -44.57 -59.73
N PRO A 227 -55.63 -44.50 -59.76
CA PRO A 227 -54.79 -45.16 -58.76
C PRO A 227 -54.93 -44.53 -57.36
N ASN A 228 -54.49 -45.27 -56.34
CA ASN A 228 -54.66 -44.88 -54.94
C ASN A 228 -53.71 -43.73 -54.56
N LYS A 229 -54.20 -42.74 -53.79
CA LYS A 229 -53.43 -41.55 -53.38
C LYS A 229 -53.30 -41.46 -51.85
N ASN A 230 -52.09 -41.14 -51.38
CA ASN A 230 -51.72 -41.15 -49.96
C ASN A 230 -51.57 -39.75 -49.37
N PHE A 231 -51.94 -39.60 -48.09
CA PHE A 231 -51.81 -38.37 -47.29
C PHE A 231 -51.30 -38.70 -45.88
N LYS A 232 -50.75 -37.71 -45.15
CA LYS A 232 -50.30 -37.85 -43.76
C LYS A 232 -50.78 -36.70 -42.88
N THR A 233 -51.19 -36.99 -41.64
CA THR A 233 -51.50 -35.98 -40.61
C THR A 233 -50.23 -35.39 -39.96
N ASP A 234 -50.32 -34.12 -39.55
CA ASP A 234 -49.28 -33.39 -38.82
C ASP A 234 -49.07 -33.95 -37.40
N PHE A 235 -48.03 -33.49 -36.71
CA PHE A 235 -47.73 -33.93 -35.34
C PHE A 235 -48.79 -33.48 -34.33
N GLY A 236 -49.06 -34.36 -33.37
CA GLY A 236 -49.99 -34.13 -32.27
C GLY A 236 -49.35 -33.43 -31.08
N ASP A 237 -50.17 -33.14 -30.08
CA ASP A 237 -49.70 -32.63 -28.80
C ASP A 237 -48.85 -33.74 -28.11
N PRO A 238 -47.69 -33.41 -27.53
CA PRO A 238 -46.83 -34.41 -26.88
C PRO A 238 -47.43 -34.90 -25.55
N GLU A 239 -47.05 -36.12 -25.16
CA GLU A 239 -47.43 -36.70 -23.86
C GLU A 239 -46.81 -35.90 -22.68
N ARG A 240 -47.30 -36.16 -21.46
CA ARG A 240 -46.83 -35.46 -20.26
C ARG A 240 -45.36 -35.79 -19.96
N PRO A 241 -44.47 -34.80 -19.73
CA PRO A 241 -43.12 -35.07 -19.24
C PRO A 241 -43.14 -35.83 -17.90
N GLN A 242 -42.28 -36.84 -17.78
CA GLN A 242 -42.03 -37.53 -16.51
C GLN A 242 -40.78 -36.92 -15.86
N ILE A 243 -40.90 -36.48 -14.61
CA ILE A 243 -39.76 -36.01 -13.80
C ILE A 243 -39.27 -37.20 -12.99
N SER A 244 -38.01 -37.60 -13.19
CA SER A 244 -37.40 -38.74 -12.46
C SER A 244 -36.77 -38.30 -11.14
N GLU A 245 -36.13 -37.14 -11.10
CA GLU A 245 -35.60 -36.51 -9.89
C GLU A 245 -35.77 -34.99 -9.95
N SER A 246 -35.93 -34.33 -8.80
CA SER A 246 -35.76 -32.88 -8.67
C SER A 246 -35.22 -32.52 -7.29
N TYR A 247 -34.11 -31.77 -7.24
CA TYR A 247 -33.43 -31.38 -6.00
C TYR A 247 -32.73 -30.02 -6.14
N ALA A 248 -32.40 -29.40 -5.00
CA ALA A 248 -31.61 -28.17 -4.95
C ALA A 248 -30.11 -28.49 -4.79
N GLU A 249 -29.26 -27.73 -5.47
CA GLU A 249 -27.80 -27.73 -5.30
C GLU A 249 -27.36 -26.27 -5.12
N GLU A 250 -26.85 -25.94 -3.92
CA GLU A 250 -26.70 -24.56 -3.41
C GLU A 250 -27.96 -23.69 -3.57
N ASN A 251 -28.02 -22.85 -4.62
CA ASN A 251 -29.21 -22.06 -4.98
C ASN A 251 -29.65 -22.23 -6.45
N ASP A 252 -29.27 -23.34 -7.05
CA ASP A 252 -29.80 -23.83 -8.32
C ASP A 252 -30.78 -25.00 -8.06
N ILE A 253 -31.77 -25.22 -8.93
CA ILE A 253 -32.61 -26.42 -8.93
C ILE A 253 -32.27 -27.28 -10.15
N ILE A 254 -32.01 -28.54 -9.90
CA ILE A 254 -31.82 -29.59 -10.90
C ILE A 254 -33.13 -30.36 -11.05
N ILE A 255 -33.53 -30.59 -12.30
CA ILE A 255 -34.60 -31.50 -12.72
C ILE A 255 -33.98 -32.52 -13.66
N LYS A 256 -34.21 -33.81 -13.43
CA LYS A 256 -34.01 -34.86 -14.43
C LYS A 256 -35.35 -35.25 -15.04
N LEU A 257 -35.41 -35.39 -16.36
CA LEU A 257 -36.57 -35.90 -17.09
C LEU A 257 -36.29 -37.30 -17.61
N ASP A 258 -37.30 -38.16 -17.58
CA ASP A 258 -37.25 -39.45 -18.27
C ASP A 258 -37.55 -39.26 -19.76
N HIS A 259 -36.68 -39.81 -20.61
CA HIS A 259 -36.76 -39.72 -22.06
C HIS A 259 -37.47 -40.92 -22.73
N SER A 260 -37.93 -41.92 -21.96
CA SER A 260 -38.64 -43.12 -22.46
C SER A 260 -40.11 -42.88 -22.93
N ILE A 261 -40.46 -41.62 -23.21
CA ILE A 261 -41.82 -41.20 -23.56
C ILE A 261 -42.23 -41.71 -24.95
N ASN A 262 -43.48 -42.17 -25.07
CA ASN A 262 -44.00 -42.76 -26.30
C ASN A 262 -44.29 -41.68 -27.36
N THR A 263 -43.39 -41.52 -28.34
CA THR A 263 -43.46 -40.47 -29.39
C THR A 263 -44.53 -40.73 -30.47
N SER A 264 -45.67 -41.32 -30.10
CA SER A 264 -46.79 -41.67 -30.98
C SER A 264 -47.32 -40.45 -31.75
N SER A 265 -47.60 -39.35 -31.05
CA SER A 265 -47.98 -38.05 -31.61
C SER A 265 -46.92 -37.40 -32.50
N GLY A 266 -45.64 -37.77 -32.34
CA GLY A 266 -44.49 -37.08 -32.94
C GLY A 266 -43.34 -36.84 -31.94
N PRO A 267 -42.18 -36.34 -32.39
CA PRO A 267 -41.02 -36.14 -31.55
C PRO A 267 -41.11 -34.86 -30.70
N ILE A 268 -40.67 -34.93 -29.44
CA ILE A 268 -40.53 -33.75 -28.57
C ILE A 268 -39.36 -32.90 -29.09
N HIS A 269 -39.60 -31.61 -29.31
CA HIS A 269 -38.62 -30.67 -29.87
C HIS A 269 -37.96 -29.80 -28.80
N ARG A 270 -38.67 -29.48 -27.72
CA ARG A 270 -38.13 -28.78 -26.54
C ARG A 270 -38.96 -29.01 -25.28
N TYR A 271 -38.34 -28.81 -24.13
CA TYR A 271 -39.00 -28.67 -22.84
C TYR A 271 -38.96 -27.21 -22.40
N VAL A 272 -40.08 -26.71 -21.88
CA VAL A 272 -40.19 -25.38 -21.28
C VAL A 272 -40.48 -25.56 -19.80
N ILE A 273 -39.68 -24.90 -18.96
CA ILE A 273 -39.73 -25.00 -17.50
C ILE A 273 -39.88 -23.60 -16.92
N TRP A 274 -40.87 -23.39 -16.05
CA TRP A 274 -41.06 -22.11 -15.37
C TRP A 274 -41.48 -22.27 -13.91
N ASP A 275 -41.15 -21.29 -13.08
CA ASP A 275 -41.70 -21.17 -11.73
C ASP A 275 -43.13 -20.59 -11.79
N ILE A 276 -44.03 -21.12 -10.97
CA ILE A 276 -45.39 -20.58 -10.83
C ILE A 276 -45.38 -19.27 -10.00
N GLY A 277 -44.34 -19.05 -9.17
CA GLY A 277 -44.20 -17.86 -8.32
C GLY A 277 -43.46 -16.67 -8.93
N ASN A 278 -42.60 -16.87 -9.93
CA ASN A 278 -41.74 -15.82 -10.53
C ASN A 278 -41.68 -15.97 -12.05
N THR A 279 -41.41 -14.87 -12.76
CA THR A 279 -41.35 -14.80 -14.24
C THR A 279 -40.16 -15.54 -14.88
N VAL A 280 -39.42 -16.37 -14.13
CA VAL A 280 -38.27 -17.13 -14.61
C VAL A 280 -38.76 -18.29 -15.48
N THR A 281 -38.54 -18.17 -16.80
CA THR A 281 -38.85 -19.21 -17.79
C THR A 281 -37.57 -19.64 -18.49
N ALA A 282 -37.27 -20.94 -18.47
CA ALA A 282 -36.15 -21.55 -19.17
C ALA A 282 -36.66 -22.52 -20.25
N THR A 283 -36.00 -22.56 -21.39
CA THR A 283 -36.34 -23.45 -22.51
C THR A 283 -35.12 -24.26 -22.90
N TYR A 284 -35.27 -25.58 -22.99
CA TYR A 284 -34.19 -26.53 -23.25
C TYR A 284 -34.56 -27.46 -24.41
N GLN A 285 -33.60 -27.74 -25.29
CA GLN A 285 -33.72 -28.82 -26.26
C GLN A 285 -33.44 -30.18 -25.57
N PRO A 286 -34.05 -31.29 -26.00
CA PRO A 286 -33.72 -32.61 -25.48
C PRO A 286 -32.25 -32.95 -25.76
N GLN A 287 -31.48 -33.23 -24.72
CA GLN A 287 -30.13 -33.78 -24.85
C GLN A 287 -30.17 -35.31 -24.81
N THR A 288 -29.20 -35.96 -25.46
CA THR A 288 -29.25 -37.39 -25.76
C THR A 288 -28.93 -38.32 -24.59
N ASP A 289 -28.12 -37.88 -23.61
CA ASP A 289 -27.40 -38.83 -22.74
C ASP A 289 -27.66 -38.73 -21.22
N GLU A 290 -28.17 -37.62 -20.68
CA GLU A 290 -28.44 -37.49 -19.21
C GLU A 290 -29.80 -36.90 -18.80
N GLY A 291 -30.53 -36.20 -19.68
CA GLY A 291 -31.83 -35.61 -19.35
C GLY A 291 -31.86 -34.63 -18.17
N LYS A 292 -30.71 -34.04 -17.80
CA LYS A 292 -30.52 -33.11 -16.67
C LYS A 292 -30.66 -31.65 -17.10
N TYR A 293 -31.54 -30.90 -16.43
CA TYR A 293 -31.81 -29.47 -16.67
C TYR A 293 -31.66 -28.68 -15.37
N THR A 294 -31.06 -27.48 -15.42
CA THR A 294 -30.72 -26.70 -14.21
C THR A 294 -31.23 -25.26 -14.29
N LEU A 295 -32.14 -24.87 -13.39
CA LEU A 295 -32.56 -23.49 -13.17
C LEU A 295 -31.60 -22.82 -12.19
N LYS A 296 -31.00 -21.70 -12.58
CA LYS A 296 -29.91 -21.06 -11.83
C LYS A 296 -30.31 -19.80 -11.07
N ASN A 297 -29.49 -19.40 -10.09
CA ASN A 297 -29.55 -18.12 -9.39
C ASN A 297 -30.88 -17.85 -8.66
N LEU A 298 -31.40 -18.87 -7.97
CA LEU A 298 -32.64 -18.76 -7.21
C LEU A 298 -32.41 -18.15 -5.81
N SER A 299 -33.49 -17.78 -5.12
CA SER A 299 -33.42 -17.25 -3.76
C SER A 299 -33.29 -18.36 -2.73
N TYR A 300 -32.27 -18.27 -1.88
CA TYR A 300 -32.10 -19.08 -0.68
C TYR A 300 -33.31 -19.01 0.27
N TYR A 301 -33.61 -20.14 0.92
CA TYR A 301 -34.73 -20.30 1.86
C TYR A 301 -36.10 -19.90 1.27
N LYS A 302 -36.42 -20.43 0.08
CA LYS A 302 -37.74 -20.34 -0.56
C LYS A 302 -38.10 -21.67 -1.25
N ASN A 303 -39.41 -21.92 -1.34
CA ASN A 303 -39.97 -23.03 -2.11
C ASN A 303 -40.34 -22.56 -3.51
N TYR A 304 -39.81 -23.24 -4.52
CA TYR A 304 -40.10 -23.00 -5.93
C TYR A 304 -40.99 -24.12 -6.45
N THR A 305 -42.07 -23.77 -7.17
CA THR A 305 -42.97 -24.78 -7.76
C THR A 305 -42.86 -24.69 -9.26
N LEU A 306 -42.10 -25.64 -9.80
CA LEU A 306 -41.66 -25.66 -11.19
C LEU A 306 -42.64 -26.48 -12.03
N LEU A 307 -43.03 -25.92 -13.17
CA LEU A 307 -43.94 -26.49 -14.14
C LEU A 307 -43.17 -26.78 -15.43
N VAL A 308 -43.18 -28.04 -15.85
CA VAL A 308 -42.51 -28.54 -17.06
C VAL A 308 -43.57 -28.88 -18.11
N LYS A 309 -43.38 -28.40 -19.35
CA LYS A 309 -44.11 -28.87 -20.54
C LYS A 309 -43.14 -29.34 -21.62
N ALA A 310 -43.49 -30.42 -22.32
CA ALA A 310 -42.93 -30.74 -23.62
C ALA A 310 -43.65 -29.92 -24.71
N SER A 311 -42.97 -29.63 -25.81
CA SER A 311 -43.60 -29.15 -27.04
C SER A 311 -43.08 -29.85 -28.30
N THR A 312 -43.95 -29.86 -29.31
CA THR A 312 -43.72 -30.48 -30.61
C THR A 312 -43.94 -29.44 -31.70
N CYS A 313 -43.02 -29.33 -32.65
CA CYS A 313 -43.09 -28.39 -33.76
C CYS A 313 -43.57 -29.09 -35.03
N GLY A 314 -44.85 -28.96 -35.35
CA GLY A 314 -45.44 -29.33 -36.65
C GLY A 314 -45.59 -28.09 -37.55
N LYS A 315 -46.71 -28.00 -38.29
CA LYS A 315 -47.11 -26.73 -38.97
C LYS A 315 -47.43 -25.60 -37.99
N ILE A 316 -47.76 -25.95 -36.74
CA ILE A 316 -47.74 -25.06 -35.57
C ILE A 316 -47.02 -25.75 -34.42
N GLU A 317 -46.60 -24.97 -33.43
CA GLU A 317 -46.13 -25.52 -32.16
C GLU A 317 -47.30 -25.95 -31.27
N ARG A 318 -47.16 -27.13 -30.64
CA ARG A 318 -48.14 -27.74 -29.74
C ARG A 318 -47.49 -28.07 -28.41
N PHE A 319 -48.18 -27.76 -27.30
CA PHE A 319 -47.67 -27.97 -25.94
C PHE A 319 -48.45 -29.08 -25.24
N GLY A 320 -47.73 -30.04 -24.66
CA GLY A 320 -48.32 -31.13 -23.90
C GLY A 320 -48.91 -30.66 -22.55
N PRO A 321 -49.68 -31.54 -21.87
CA PRO A 321 -50.11 -31.29 -20.50
C PRO A 321 -48.90 -31.13 -19.57
N PRO A 322 -48.96 -30.22 -18.57
CA PRO A 322 -47.84 -29.96 -17.69
C PRO A 322 -47.62 -31.07 -16.65
N GLN A 323 -46.38 -31.18 -16.18
CA GLN A 323 -46.00 -31.85 -14.94
C GLN A 323 -45.42 -30.83 -13.97
N THR A 324 -45.65 -31.00 -12.67
CA THR A 324 -45.21 -30.06 -11.62
C THR A 324 -44.38 -30.74 -10.55
N THR A 325 -43.37 -30.04 -10.02
CA THR A 325 -42.63 -30.44 -8.81
C THR A 325 -42.38 -29.21 -7.92
N THR A 326 -42.16 -29.42 -6.62
CA THR A 326 -41.83 -28.36 -5.66
C THR A 326 -40.50 -28.70 -4.98
N VAL A 327 -39.57 -27.75 -4.96
CA VAL A 327 -38.24 -27.90 -4.34
C VAL A 327 -37.97 -26.71 -3.41
N GLU A 328 -37.44 -26.99 -2.22
CA GLU A 328 -36.99 -25.99 -1.25
C GLU A 328 -35.50 -25.71 -1.45
N ILE A 329 -35.12 -24.44 -1.59
CA ILE A 329 -33.70 -24.02 -1.56
C ILE A 329 -33.26 -23.93 -0.10
N PRO A 330 -32.13 -24.54 0.31
CA PRO A 330 -31.64 -24.47 1.68
C PRO A 330 -31.31 -23.03 2.14
N ALA A 331 -31.05 -22.87 3.44
CA ALA A 331 -30.62 -21.59 4.00
C ALA A 331 -29.20 -21.23 3.53
N GLY A 332 -29.01 -20.02 3.00
CA GLY A 332 -27.72 -19.49 2.56
C GLY A 332 -26.95 -18.81 3.70
N LYS A 333 -25.82 -18.18 3.38
CA LYS A 333 -25.18 -17.22 4.29
C LYS A 333 -25.96 -15.88 4.30
N PRO A 334 -26.19 -15.26 5.47
CA PRO A 334 -26.67 -13.88 5.56
C PRO A 334 -25.77 -12.89 4.80
N GLY A 335 -26.35 -11.81 4.28
CA GLY A 335 -25.60 -10.71 3.67
C GLY A 335 -24.80 -9.86 4.67
N ASN A 336 -23.84 -9.08 4.17
CA ASN A 336 -22.87 -8.36 5.00
C ASN A 336 -23.47 -7.07 5.58
N ILE A 337 -23.06 -6.72 6.80
CA ILE A 337 -23.51 -5.52 7.52
C ILE A 337 -22.75 -4.31 6.95
N GLN A 338 -23.46 -3.41 6.25
CA GLN A 338 -22.85 -2.29 5.51
C GLN A 338 -22.70 -0.99 6.32
N GLU A 339 -23.61 -0.71 7.25
CA GLU A 339 -23.62 0.52 8.04
C GLU A 339 -24.03 0.22 9.48
N ASP A 340 -23.18 0.61 10.40
CA ASP A 340 -23.36 0.47 11.84
C ASP A 340 -22.82 1.70 12.56
N LYS A 341 -23.54 2.12 13.61
CA LYS A 341 -23.30 3.33 14.39
C LYS A 341 -23.21 2.96 15.86
N ILE A 342 -22.07 3.26 16.46
CA ILE A 342 -21.90 3.20 17.91
C ILE A 342 -22.13 4.61 18.45
N LYS A 343 -22.93 4.71 19.51
CA LYS A 343 -23.30 5.94 20.19
C LYS A 343 -22.97 5.80 21.67
N LEU A 344 -22.04 6.61 22.15
CA LEU A 344 -21.74 6.69 23.58
C LEU A 344 -22.96 7.26 24.32
N LEU A 345 -23.53 6.50 25.25
CA LEU A 345 -24.66 6.91 26.09
C LEU A 345 -24.21 7.55 27.41
N SER A 346 -23.08 7.09 27.96
CA SER A 346 -22.38 7.68 29.10
C SER A 346 -20.90 7.34 29.01
N ASP A 347 -20.06 7.89 29.90
CA ASP A 347 -18.61 7.65 29.92
C ASP A 347 -18.21 6.16 29.85
N ASN A 348 -19.09 5.26 30.32
CA ASN A 348 -18.90 3.81 30.28
C ASN A 348 -20.12 2.99 29.80
N SER A 349 -20.99 3.56 28.96
CA SER A 349 -22.01 2.78 28.26
C SER A 349 -22.20 3.21 26.80
N MET A 350 -22.47 2.25 25.94
CA MET A 350 -22.53 2.40 24.48
C MET A 350 -23.79 1.72 23.91
N GLU A 351 -24.40 2.37 22.93
CA GLU A 351 -25.51 1.87 22.12
C GLU A 351 -24.98 1.54 20.72
N ILE A 352 -25.02 0.27 20.34
CA ILE A 352 -24.51 -0.24 19.07
C ILE A 352 -25.71 -0.54 18.18
N THR A 353 -25.83 0.18 17.06
CA THR A 353 -26.97 0.08 16.13
C THR A 353 -26.52 -0.23 14.71
N CYS A 354 -27.28 -1.04 13.97
CA CYS A 354 -26.89 -1.47 12.62
C CYS A 354 -28.06 -1.49 11.63
N LYS A 355 -27.74 -1.19 10.36
CA LYS A 355 -28.72 -0.94 9.29
C LYS A 355 -29.46 -2.23 8.91
N LYS A 356 -30.78 -2.18 8.99
CA LYS A 356 -31.69 -3.34 8.88
C LYS A 356 -31.79 -3.99 7.48
N SER A 357 -31.15 -3.40 6.47
CA SER A 357 -31.28 -3.77 5.05
C SER A 357 -30.45 -4.99 4.64
N ILE A 358 -30.54 -6.09 5.39
CA ILE A 358 -29.75 -7.31 5.18
C ILE A 358 -30.67 -8.50 4.85
N GLU A 359 -30.39 -9.20 3.75
CA GLU A 359 -31.02 -10.48 3.46
C GLU A 359 -30.43 -11.58 4.34
N PHE A 360 -31.24 -12.14 5.24
CA PHE A 360 -30.82 -13.22 6.13
C PHE A 360 -30.75 -14.59 5.46
N LYS A 361 -31.53 -14.83 4.41
CA LYS A 361 -31.48 -16.08 3.61
C LYS A 361 -31.69 -17.36 4.43
N GLY A 362 -32.53 -17.33 5.46
CA GLY A 362 -32.78 -18.45 6.38
C GLY A 362 -33.92 -18.18 7.39
N PRO A 363 -34.18 -19.12 8.32
CA PRO A 363 -35.39 -19.13 9.16
C PRO A 363 -35.49 -18.07 10.27
N LYS A 364 -34.40 -17.37 10.61
CA LYS A 364 -34.38 -16.33 11.66
C LYS A 364 -33.70 -15.05 11.16
N ASN A 365 -34.02 -13.94 11.81
CA ASN A 365 -33.36 -12.65 11.62
C ASN A 365 -32.76 -12.23 12.96
N LEU A 366 -31.54 -12.69 13.27
CA LEU A 366 -30.85 -12.41 14.54
C LEU A 366 -29.47 -11.81 14.28
N PHE A 367 -29.11 -10.81 15.07
CA PHE A 367 -27.76 -10.28 15.13
C PHE A 367 -27.11 -10.73 16.43
N ILE A 368 -25.84 -11.07 16.35
CA ILE A 368 -25.01 -11.50 17.48
C ILE A 368 -23.92 -10.45 17.66
N LEU A 369 -23.89 -9.78 18.81
CA LEU A 369 -22.78 -8.94 19.24
C LEU A 369 -21.86 -9.74 20.16
N THR A 370 -20.56 -9.73 19.90
CA THR A 370 -19.53 -10.25 20.80
C THR A 370 -18.48 -9.20 21.13
N TYR A 371 -17.98 -9.21 22.37
CA TYR A 371 -16.87 -8.37 22.83
C TYR A 371 -16.19 -8.99 24.05
N VAL A 372 -14.99 -8.51 24.41
CA VAL A 372 -14.22 -9.01 25.56
C VAL A 372 -14.35 -8.05 26.74
N MET A 373 -14.68 -8.58 27.92
CA MET A 373 -14.57 -7.86 29.19
C MET A 373 -13.97 -8.80 30.24
N ASP A 374 -12.97 -8.34 31.00
CA ASP A 374 -12.36 -9.09 32.12
C ASP A 374 -11.90 -10.52 31.74
N SER A 375 -11.29 -10.64 30.56
CA SER A 375 -10.87 -11.91 29.91
C SER A 375 -12.00 -12.91 29.60
N LYS A 376 -13.26 -12.45 29.60
CA LYS A 376 -14.44 -13.22 29.18
C LYS A 376 -14.99 -12.67 27.87
N ASN A 377 -15.34 -13.57 26.97
CA ASN A 377 -16.14 -13.23 25.80
C ASN A 377 -17.60 -13.10 26.25
N ILE A 378 -18.20 -11.93 26.04
CA ILE A 378 -19.63 -11.68 26.26
C ILE A 378 -20.31 -11.74 24.90
N GLU A 379 -21.37 -12.54 24.79
CA GLU A 379 -22.22 -12.68 23.59
C GLU A 379 -23.64 -12.19 23.90
N MET A 380 -24.21 -11.36 23.01
CA MET A 380 -25.56 -10.80 23.12
C MET A 380 -26.29 -11.02 21.80
N MET A 381 -27.56 -11.43 21.84
CA MET A 381 -28.38 -11.65 20.64
C MET A 381 -29.58 -10.71 20.60
N ASN A 382 -29.84 -10.07 19.46
CA ASN A 382 -31.03 -9.24 19.25
C ASN A 382 -31.50 -9.27 17.78
N SER A 383 -32.81 -9.23 17.54
CA SER A 383 -33.42 -9.23 16.20
C SER A 383 -33.52 -7.84 15.57
N ASN A 384 -33.38 -6.75 16.34
CA ASN A 384 -33.49 -5.38 15.84
C ASN A 384 -32.15 -4.70 15.50
N CYS A 385 -31.01 -5.39 15.67
CA CYS A 385 -29.66 -4.82 15.55
C CYS A 385 -29.44 -3.58 16.44
N THR A 386 -29.91 -3.61 17.68
CA THR A 386 -29.64 -2.61 18.73
C THR A 386 -29.16 -3.30 20.00
N PHE A 387 -27.98 -2.92 20.48
CA PHE A 387 -27.38 -3.49 21.67
C PHE A 387 -26.93 -2.37 22.62
N THR A 388 -27.46 -2.36 23.84
CA THR A 388 -27.00 -1.48 24.91
C THR A 388 -25.98 -2.22 25.74
N VAL A 389 -24.75 -1.72 25.79
CA VAL A 389 -23.65 -2.27 26.59
C VAL A 389 -23.32 -1.28 27.70
N GLU A 390 -23.44 -1.74 28.94
CA GLU A 390 -23.25 -0.92 30.15
C GLU A 390 -22.16 -1.50 31.05
N GLY A 391 -21.65 -0.70 31.99
CA GLY A 391 -20.66 -1.16 32.96
C GLY A 391 -19.27 -1.42 32.38
N LEU A 392 -18.96 -0.82 31.22
CA LEU A 392 -17.62 -0.89 30.63
C LEU A 392 -16.57 -0.28 31.60
N ARG A 393 -15.30 -0.65 31.41
CA ARG A 393 -14.18 0.04 32.08
C ARG A 393 -13.93 1.39 31.41
N TYR A 394 -13.68 2.43 32.20
CA TYR A 394 -13.28 3.76 31.71
C TYR A 394 -11.90 3.72 31.05
N LEU A 395 -11.62 4.65 30.11
CA LEU A 395 -10.35 4.74 29.37
C LEU A 395 -9.86 3.38 28.82
N THR A 396 -10.77 2.60 28.25
CA THR A 396 -10.51 1.25 27.75
C THR A 396 -11.07 1.09 26.34
N THR A 397 -10.23 0.62 25.44
CA THR A 397 -10.59 0.29 24.05
C THR A 397 -11.32 -1.05 23.99
N TYR A 398 -12.52 -1.08 23.44
CA TYR A 398 -13.33 -2.27 23.27
C TYR A 398 -13.49 -2.64 21.80
N LYS A 399 -13.13 -3.89 21.47
CA LYS A 399 -13.39 -4.49 20.15
C LYS A 399 -14.75 -5.19 20.17
N PHE A 400 -15.70 -4.60 19.45
CA PHE A 400 -17.05 -5.14 19.24
C PHE A 400 -17.10 -5.85 17.89
N THR A 401 -17.69 -7.05 17.85
CA THR A 401 -17.85 -7.84 16.63
C THR A 401 -19.32 -8.21 16.45
N ILE A 402 -19.94 -7.76 15.36
CA ILE A 402 -21.36 -7.97 15.05
C ILE A 402 -21.46 -8.99 13.91
N THR A 403 -22.28 -10.02 14.09
CA THR A 403 -22.48 -11.08 13.09
C THR A 403 -23.97 -11.29 12.84
N ALA A 404 -24.39 -11.25 11.58
CA ALA A 404 -25.74 -11.66 11.20
C ALA A 404 -25.86 -13.20 11.28
N TYR A 405 -26.96 -13.72 11.86
CA TYR A 405 -27.20 -15.14 12.06
C TYR A 405 -28.64 -15.50 11.69
N ASN A 406 -28.81 -16.42 10.74
CA ASN A 406 -30.14 -16.80 10.27
C ASN A 406 -30.77 -18.02 10.96
N GLY A 407 -30.17 -18.48 12.07
CA GLY A 407 -30.61 -19.69 12.78
C GLY A 407 -29.98 -20.98 12.27
N VAL A 408 -29.23 -20.94 11.17
CA VAL A 408 -28.41 -22.04 10.64
C VAL A 408 -26.98 -21.53 10.39
N ASN A 409 -26.84 -20.52 9.53
CA ASN A 409 -25.56 -19.94 9.11
C ASN A 409 -25.30 -18.58 9.76
N LYS A 410 -24.03 -18.34 10.13
CA LYS A 410 -23.50 -17.01 10.43
C LYS A 410 -22.99 -16.37 9.14
N GLY A 411 -23.26 -15.08 8.94
CA GLY A 411 -22.67 -14.25 7.88
C GLY A 411 -21.28 -13.76 8.29
N ASP A 412 -20.68 -12.89 7.47
CA ASP A 412 -19.35 -12.36 7.75
C ASP A 412 -19.38 -11.34 8.92
N PRO A 413 -18.34 -11.31 9.79
CA PRO A 413 -18.31 -10.47 10.97
C PRO A 413 -17.95 -9.01 10.64
N CYS A 414 -18.80 -8.07 11.04
CA CYS A 414 -18.45 -6.65 11.11
C CYS A 414 -17.69 -6.38 12.42
N ILE A 415 -16.62 -5.59 12.36
CA ILE A 415 -15.76 -5.28 13.52
C ILE A 415 -15.72 -3.77 13.72
N LYS A 416 -15.90 -3.34 14.98
CA LYS A 416 -15.65 -1.97 15.43
C LYS A 416 -14.72 -1.96 16.65
N ILE A 417 -14.02 -0.85 16.79
CA ILE A 417 -13.15 -0.55 17.91
C ILE A 417 -13.57 0.81 18.43
N GLU A 418 -13.93 0.89 19.71
CA GLU A 418 -14.46 2.11 20.33
C GLU A 418 -13.90 2.33 21.73
N ASN A 419 -13.76 3.59 22.11
CA ASN A 419 -13.06 4.00 23.34
C ASN A 419 -14.04 4.56 24.37
N THR A 420 -14.03 4.01 25.58
CA THR A 420 -14.73 4.62 26.73
C THR A 420 -13.98 5.86 27.22
N LYS A 421 -14.73 6.80 27.80
CA LYS A 421 -14.14 8.05 28.31
C LYS A 421 -13.61 7.86 29.73
N TYR A 422 -12.95 8.89 30.27
CA TYR A 422 -12.68 8.96 31.70
C TYR A 422 -14.00 9.15 32.46
N ASN A 423 -14.04 8.74 33.73
CA ASN A 423 -15.21 8.95 34.58
C ASN A 423 -15.33 10.45 34.91
N SER A 424 -16.24 11.15 34.22
CA SER A 424 -16.42 12.59 34.37
C SER A 424 -16.94 12.98 35.75
N GLN A 425 -17.82 12.17 36.37
CA GLN A 425 -18.32 12.42 37.72
C GLN A 425 -17.21 12.30 38.79
N ALA A 426 -16.30 11.32 38.63
CA ALA A 426 -15.14 11.18 39.48
C ALA A 426 -14.15 12.34 39.27
N LEU A 427 -13.93 12.78 38.02
CA LEU A 427 -13.09 13.95 37.73
C LEU A 427 -13.71 15.24 38.27
N ILE A 428 -15.03 15.45 38.15
CA ILE A 428 -15.73 16.61 38.70
C ILE A 428 -15.70 16.59 40.22
N THR A 429 -15.85 15.43 40.86
CA THR A 429 -15.74 15.29 42.32
C THR A 429 -14.30 15.51 42.79
N PHE A 430 -13.30 15.03 42.04
CA PHE A 430 -11.88 15.28 42.31
C PHE A 430 -11.52 16.76 42.12
N LEU A 431 -12.00 17.41 41.05
CA LEU A 431 -11.81 18.85 40.80
C LEU A 431 -12.54 19.68 41.86
N ALA A 432 -13.77 19.35 42.25
CA ALA A 432 -14.48 20.03 43.33
C ALA A 432 -13.74 19.86 44.66
N PHE A 433 -13.27 18.65 44.98
CA PHE A 433 -12.43 18.39 46.15
C PHE A 433 -11.11 19.19 46.10
N LEU A 434 -10.45 19.25 44.94
CA LEU A 434 -9.19 19.98 44.76
C LEU A 434 -9.41 21.50 44.80
N ILE A 435 -10.53 22.01 44.28
CA ILE A 435 -10.98 23.40 44.42
C ILE A 435 -11.29 23.71 45.89
N ILE A 436 -11.95 22.83 46.62
CA ILE A 436 -12.22 22.99 48.07
C ILE A 436 -10.90 22.97 48.86
N VAL A 437 -10.01 22.02 48.60
CA VAL A 437 -8.70 21.92 49.25
C VAL A 437 -7.80 23.12 48.92
N THR A 438 -7.77 23.57 47.67
CA THR A 438 -7.02 24.79 47.28
C THR A 438 -7.68 26.06 47.79
N SER A 439 -9.00 26.11 47.94
CA SER A 439 -9.71 27.23 48.59
C SER A 439 -9.49 27.27 50.10
N ILE A 440 -9.45 26.11 50.77
CA ILE A 440 -9.10 25.99 52.19
C ILE A 440 -7.61 26.30 52.38
N ALA A 441 -6.72 25.82 51.50
CA ALA A 441 -5.32 26.17 51.53
C ALA A 441 -5.10 27.67 51.25
N LEU A 442 -5.82 28.27 50.30
CA LEU A 442 -5.82 29.71 50.06
C LEU A 442 -6.41 30.48 51.25
N LEU A 443 -7.45 30.00 51.92
CA LEU A 443 -7.96 30.62 53.15
C LEU A 443 -6.96 30.49 54.31
N ILE A 444 -6.24 29.38 54.44
CA ILE A 444 -5.16 29.21 55.43
C ILE A 444 -3.95 30.09 55.08
N VAL A 445 -3.61 30.24 53.80
CA VAL A 445 -2.54 31.12 53.31
C VAL A 445 -2.93 32.59 53.47
N LEU A 446 -4.16 32.98 53.14
CA LEU A 446 -4.70 34.33 53.34
C LEU A 446 -4.88 34.64 54.83
N TYR A 447 -5.26 33.67 55.66
CA TYR A 447 -5.29 33.80 57.12
C TYR A 447 -3.87 33.93 57.70
N LYS A 448 -2.88 33.18 57.19
CA LYS A 448 -1.47 33.38 57.52
C LYS A 448 -0.93 34.72 57.01
N ILE A 449 -1.33 35.19 55.83
CA ILE A 449 -0.97 36.51 55.31
C ILE A 449 -1.63 37.61 56.14
N TYR A 450 -2.85 37.40 56.63
CA TYR A 450 -3.55 38.32 57.53
C TYR A 450 -2.92 38.34 58.93
N ASP A 451 -2.56 37.19 59.51
CA ASP A 451 -1.80 37.10 60.77
C ASP A 451 -0.39 37.69 60.62
N LEU A 452 0.30 37.42 59.49
CA LEU A 452 1.56 38.05 59.14
C LEU A 452 1.40 39.56 58.96
N HIS A 453 0.33 40.05 58.32
CA HIS A 453 0.08 41.50 58.16
C HIS A 453 -0.30 42.17 59.49
N LYS A 454 -1.02 41.47 60.37
CA LYS A 454 -1.30 41.92 61.74
C LYS A 454 -0.01 42.04 62.56
N LYS A 455 0.94 41.12 62.38
CA LYS A 455 2.30 41.17 62.94
C LYS A 455 3.17 42.25 62.26
N ARG A 456 3.05 42.43 60.94
CA ARG A 456 3.77 43.44 60.14
C ARG A 456 3.32 44.88 60.43
N LEU A 457 2.07 45.07 60.87
CA LEU A 457 1.56 46.33 61.40
C LEU A 457 2.00 46.61 62.86
N SER A 458 2.72 45.68 63.50
CA SER A 458 3.25 45.82 64.87
C SER A 458 4.78 45.75 64.94
N SER A 459 5.48 45.73 63.81
CA SER A 459 6.95 45.85 63.71
C SER A 459 7.35 46.76 62.54
N SER A 460 7.91 47.94 62.84
CA SER A 460 8.51 48.81 61.83
C SER A 460 9.85 48.25 61.33
N ASP A 461 10.21 48.62 60.10
CA ASP A 461 11.56 48.56 59.52
C ASP A 461 12.36 47.25 59.68
N GLU A 462 12.25 46.35 58.69
CA GLU A 462 13.45 45.78 58.05
C GLU A 462 13.15 45.10 56.70
N CYS A 463 14.19 44.86 55.90
CA CYS A 463 14.08 44.28 54.56
C CYS A 463 14.05 42.74 54.62
N ILE A 464 12.88 42.14 54.42
CA ILE A 464 12.72 40.67 54.50
C ILE A 464 13.06 40.01 53.17
N VAL A 465 14.18 39.28 53.14
CA VAL A 465 14.47 38.25 52.14
C VAL A 465 13.42 37.13 52.27
N LEU A 466 12.69 36.86 51.19
CA LEU A 466 11.68 35.79 51.16
C LEU A 466 12.33 34.41 51.04
N VAL A 467 12.58 33.79 52.20
CA VAL A 467 12.93 32.37 52.40
C VAL A 467 14.02 31.85 51.47
N GLU A 468 15.24 31.71 51.99
CA GLU A 468 16.29 30.95 51.29
C GLU A 468 15.77 29.56 50.91
N ARG A 469 15.52 29.36 49.62
CA ARG A 469 15.53 28.02 49.05
C ARG A 469 16.99 27.59 49.06
N ASP A 470 17.28 26.62 49.92
CA ASP A 470 18.56 25.94 49.88
C ASP A 470 18.60 25.08 48.61
N ASP A 471 19.02 25.71 47.50
CA ASP A 471 19.09 25.11 46.18
C ASP A 471 19.99 23.86 46.16
N ASP A 472 20.93 23.74 47.10
CA ASP A 472 21.78 22.56 47.23
C ASP A 472 21.07 21.38 47.94
N LYS A 473 20.00 21.62 48.73
CA LYS A 473 19.14 20.55 49.29
C LYS A 473 18.24 19.86 48.24
N GLN A 474 18.10 20.41 47.04
CA GLN A 474 17.35 19.76 45.95
C GLN A 474 18.20 18.70 45.20
N LEU A 475 19.54 18.78 45.33
CA LEU A 475 20.47 17.94 44.59
C LEU A 475 20.42 16.47 45.04
N MET A 476 20.51 15.57 44.07
CA MET A 476 20.67 14.14 44.30
C MET A 476 22.16 13.80 44.50
N ASN A 477 22.44 12.83 45.38
CA ASN A 477 23.77 12.22 45.43
C ASN A 477 23.88 11.17 44.32
N VAL A 478 24.36 11.57 43.15
CA VAL A 478 24.66 10.69 42.02
C VAL A 478 26.14 10.34 42.05
N GLU A 479 26.47 9.05 42.06
CA GLU A 479 27.86 8.59 42.07
C GLU A 479 28.48 8.69 40.66
N PRO A 480 29.79 9.01 40.54
CA PRO A 480 30.51 8.94 39.27
C PRO A 480 30.43 7.56 38.63
N ILE A 481 30.32 7.52 37.30
CA ILE A 481 30.11 6.29 36.54
C ILE A 481 31.44 5.85 35.93
N HIS A 482 31.97 4.69 36.35
CA HIS A 482 33.17 4.11 35.74
C HIS A 482 32.93 3.64 34.29
N ALA A 483 34.00 3.65 33.49
CA ALA A 483 33.98 3.35 32.05
C ALA A 483 33.44 1.96 31.70
N ASP A 484 33.70 0.95 32.53
CA ASP A 484 33.26 -0.43 32.37
C ASP A 484 31.72 -0.57 32.49
N ILE A 485 31.13 0.03 33.53
CA ILE A 485 29.69 0.01 33.79
C ILE A 485 28.91 1.11 33.07
N LEU A 486 29.57 1.96 32.28
CA LEU A 486 28.97 3.14 31.64
C LEU A 486 27.83 2.77 30.67
N LEU A 487 28.03 1.74 29.84
CA LEU A 487 27.01 1.25 28.90
C LEU A 487 25.79 0.65 29.61
N GLU A 488 26.01 -0.11 30.68
CA GLU A 488 24.93 -0.74 31.45
C GLU A 488 24.16 0.28 32.27
N THR A 489 24.86 1.26 32.86
CA THR A 489 24.23 2.39 33.55
C THR A 489 23.42 3.26 32.58
N TYR A 490 23.91 3.52 31.36
CA TYR A 490 23.11 4.18 30.33
C TYR A 490 21.85 3.38 29.97
N LYS A 491 21.98 2.08 29.68
CA LYS A 491 20.83 1.19 29.40
C LYS A 491 19.80 1.18 30.54
N ARG A 492 20.26 1.17 31.79
CA ARG A 492 19.41 1.24 32.99
C ARG A 492 18.71 2.60 33.13
N LYS A 493 19.40 3.71 32.84
CA LYS A 493 18.84 5.07 32.98
C LYS A 493 17.90 5.48 31.84
N ILE A 494 18.10 4.95 30.63
CA ILE A 494 17.25 5.21 29.45
C ILE A 494 15.98 4.33 29.41
N ALA A 495 15.95 3.25 30.18
CA ALA A 495 14.74 2.42 30.37
C ALA A 495 13.61 3.21 31.03
N ASP A 496 12.38 2.68 30.95
CA ASP A 496 11.15 3.28 31.48
C ASP A 496 10.99 4.75 31.03
N GLU A 497 11.00 5.01 29.72
CA GLU A 497 10.86 6.35 29.12
C GLU A 497 11.88 7.36 29.68
N ALA A 498 13.13 6.91 29.86
CA ALA A 498 14.24 7.68 30.43
C ALA A 498 13.99 8.27 31.84
N ARG A 499 12.98 7.80 32.59
CA ARG A 499 12.51 8.38 33.85
C ARG A 499 13.60 8.60 34.92
N LEU A 500 14.70 7.84 34.89
CA LEU A 500 15.85 8.06 35.78
C LEU A 500 16.72 9.26 35.34
N PHE A 501 16.95 9.44 34.04
CA PHE A 501 17.57 10.66 33.51
C PHE A 501 16.69 11.88 33.77
N LEU A 502 15.37 11.78 33.59
CA LEU A 502 14.42 12.84 33.90
C LEU A 502 14.50 13.28 35.37
N ALA A 503 14.52 12.31 36.30
CA ALA A 503 14.61 12.58 37.74
C ALA A 503 15.93 13.28 38.12
N GLU A 504 17.06 12.80 37.60
CA GLU A 504 18.36 13.46 37.77
C GLU A 504 18.32 14.89 37.21
N PHE A 505 17.91 15.06 35.96
CA PHE A 505 17.87 16.37 35.29
C PHE A 505 16.96 17.38 35.99
N GLN A 506 15.82 16.94 36.53
CA GLN A 506 14.88 17.77 37.29
C GLN A 506 15.38 18.12 38.70
N SER A 507 16.24 17.30 39.31
CA SER A 507 16.84 17.61 40.62
C SER A 507 17.82 18.79 40.56
N ILE A 508 18.48 19.01 39.42
CA ILE A 508 19.42 20.11 39.23
C ILE A 508 18.64 21.45 39.11
N PRO A 509 18.88 22.45 39.97
CA PRO A 509 18.27 23.77 39.86
C PRO A 509 18.47 24.40 38.47
N ARG A 510 17.49 25.16 37.99
CA ARG A 510 17.60 25.92 36.72
C ARG A 510 18.52 27.14 36.87
N VAL A 511 18.44 27.79 38.03
CA VAL A 511 19.22 28.97 38.43
C VAL A 511 19.53 28.78 39.91
N PHE A 512 20.81 28.87 40.29
CA PHE A 512 21.17 28.99 41.71
C PHE A 512 20.94 30.44 42.16
N THR A 513 20.11 30.62 43.19
CA THR A 513 19.61 31.92 43.67
C THR A 513 20.65 32.70 44.47
N LYS A 514 21.62 31.99 45.07
CA LYS A 514 22.74 32.54 45.85
C LYS A 514 23.77 33.36 45.03
N PHE A 515 23.74 33.30 43.71
CA PHE A 515 24.63 34.06 42.84
C PHE A 515 23.94 35.29 42.25
N ALA A 516 24.59 36.45 42.37
CA ALA A 516 24.04 37.72 41.94
C ALA A 516 24.07 37.89 40.40
N ILE A 517 23.11 38.66 39.89
CA ILE A 517 22.90 39.00 38.46
C ILE A 517 22.57 40.51 38.31
N LYS A 518 23.21 41.34 39.14
CA LYS A 518 22.95 42.78 39.25
C LYS A 518 23.39 43.51 37.99
N ASP A 519 24.57 43.18 37.45
CA ASP A 519 25.14 43.89 36.31
C ASP A 519 24.33 43.64 35.04
N ALA A 520 23.91 42.39 34.83
CA ALA A 520 23.07 41.99 33.71
C ALA A 520 21.66 42.61 33.71
N ARG A 521 21.20 43.13 34.86
CA ARG A 521 19.87 43.75 35.05
C ARG A 521 19.88 45.28 35.01
N LYS A 522 21.05 45.93 35.02
CA LYS A 522 21.19 47.40 34.83
C LYS A 522 20.46 47.82 33.54
N SER A 523 19.70 48.91 33.58
CA SER A 523 18.80 49.30 32.48
C SER A 523 19.52 49.44 31.13
N PHE A 524 20.71 50.05 31.12
CA PHE A 524 21.55 50.19 29.92
C PHE A 524 22.13 48.86 29.39
N ASN A 525 22.21 47.82 30.22
CA ASN A 525 22.64 46.48 29.81
C ASN A 525 21.51 45.58 29.29
N GLN A 526 20.24 45.93 29.52
CA GLN A 526 19.11 45.06 29.17
C GLN A 526 19.02 44.80 27.65
N ASN A 527 19.26 45.82 26.83
CA ASN A 527 19.26 45.69 25.35
C ASN A 527 20.40 44.82 24.81
N LYS A 528 21.49 44.64 25.59
CA LYS A 528 22.62 43.76 25.25
C LYS A 528 22.30 42.27 25.49
N ASN A 529 21.17 41.93 26.10
CA ASN A 529 20.74 40.54 26.32
C ASN A 529 19.78 40.06 25.22
N ARG A 530 20.02 38.87 24.65
CA ARG A 530 19.12 38.22 23.67
C ARG A 530 17.87 37.63 24.33
N TYR A 531 17.96 37.27 25.62
CA TYR A 531 16.85 36.75 26.42
C TYR A 531 16.88 37.37 27.82
N VAL A 532 15.72 37.72 28.37
CA VAL A 532 15.59 38.44 29.66
C VAL A 532 15.83 37.55 30.88
N ASP A 533 15.68 36.23 30.72
CA ASP A 533 15.85 35.19 31.73
C ASP A 533 17.23 34.51 31.69
N ILE A 534 17.98 34.64 30.58
CA ILE A 534 19.31 34.05 30.40
C ILE A 534 20.40 35.11 30.65
N LEU A 535 20.76 35.29 31.91
CA LEU A 535 21.69 36.32 32.37
C LEU A 535 22.97 35.69 32.98
N PRO A 536 24.17 36.27 32.75
CA PRO A 536 25.40 35.82 33.39
C PRO A 536 25.41 36.18 34.88
N TYR A 537 26.09 35.37 35.69
CA TYR A 537 26.33 35.70 37.09
C TYR A 537 27.44 36.75 37.23
N ASP A 538 27.27 37.69 38.17
CA ASP A 538 28.19 38.83 38.37
C ASP A 538 29.62 38.37 38.67
N TYR A 539 29.79 37.23 39.37
CA TYR A 539 31.09 36.78 39.90
C TYR A 539 32.05 36.18 38.85
N ASN A 540 31.55 35.79 37.69
CA ASN A 540 32.32 35.15 36.61
C ASN A 540 31.86 35.57 35.20
N ARG A 541 31.11 36.67 35.08
CA ARG A 541 30.84 37.30 33.78
C ARG A 541 32.14 37.65 33.07
N VAL A 542 32.12 37.68 31.75
CA VAL A 542 33.21 38.30 31.00
C VAL A 542 32.99 39.81 31.04
N GLU A 543 33.92 40.51 31.68
CA GLU A 543 34.01 41.96 31.66
C GLU A 543 34.72 42.40 30.37
N LEU A 544 34.46 43.62 29.90
CA LEU A 544 35.21 44.30 28.85
C LEU A 544 35.86 45.57 29.42
N ALA A 545 36.85 46.13 28.72
CA ALA A 545 37.43 47.42 29.11
C ALA A 545 36.36 48.54 29.05
N GLU A 546 36.30 49.39 30.07
CA GLU A 546 35.41 50.55 30.08
C GLU A 546 35.80 51.55 28.97
N LEU A 547 34.79 52.01 28.22
CA LEU A 547 34.93 53.02 27.19
C LEU A 547 34.50 54.38 27.74
N ASN A 548 35.39 55.38 27.63
CA ASN A 548 35.16 56.73 28.16
C ASN A 548 33.84 57.33 27.66
N GLY A 549 32.88 57.48 28.58
CA GLY A 549 31.56 58.08 28.33
C GLY A 549 30.43 57.10 28.01
N ASP A 550 30.70 55.80 27.83
CA ASP A 550 29.67 54.78 27.60
C ASP A 550 29.44 53.91 28.84
N VAL A 551 28.26 54.06 29.45
CA VAL A 551 27.90 53.44 30.73
C VAL A 551 27.31 52.05 30.47
N GLY A 552 28.03 50.99 30.88
CA GLY A 552 27.73 49.61 30.49
C GLY A 552 28.60 49.08 29.32
N SER A 553 29.61 49.84 28.92
CA SER A 553 30.67 49.39 28.02
C SER A 553 31.50 48.21 28.58
N ASP A 554 31.42 47.94 29.88
CA ASP A 554 32.07 46.81 30.55
C ASP A 554 31.31 45.47 30.39
N TYR A 555 30.06 45.51 29.90
CA TYR A 555 29.14 44.37 29.95
C TYR A 555 28.96 43.67 28.60
N ILE A 556 29.15 42.36 28.60
CA ILE A 556 28.70 41.42 27.57
C ILE A 556 28.01 40.22 28.24
N ASN A 557 26.98 39.65 27.60
CA ASN A 557 26.32 38.44 28.09
C ASN A 557 27.14 37.18 27.77
N ALA A 558 28.21 36.99 28.55
CA ALA A 558 29.08 35.83 28.51
C ALA A 558 29.61 35.51 29.92
N SER A 559 30.01 34.26 30.15
CA SER A 559 30.49 33.77 31.45
C SER A 559 31.72 32.86 31.26
N TYR A 560 32.72 33.00 32.13
CA TYR A 560 33.82 32.03 32.19
C TYR A 560 33.34 30.71 32.77
N VAL A 561 33.71 29.61 32.11
CA VAL A 561 33.33 28.24 32.46
C VAL A 561 34.58 27.37 32.48
N ASP A 562 34.68 26.48 33.46
CA ASP A 562 35.84 25.60 33.61
C ASP A 562 35.78 24.37 32.70
N GLY A 563 36.93 23.85 32.32
CA GLY A 563 37.09 22.48 31.82
C GLY A 563 37.01 21.44 32.94
N PHE A 564 37.48 20.22 32.64
CA PHE A 564 37.58 19.16 33.65
C PHE A 564 38.58 19.54 34.75
N LYS A 565 39.82 19.85 34.34
CA LYS A 565 40.93 20.25 35.22
C LYS A 565 41.42 21.69 35.02
N GLU A 566 41.10 22.31 33.87
CA GLU A 566 41.52 23.68 33.54
C GLU A 566 40.46 24.72 33.97
N PRO A 567 40.76 25.65 34.89
CA PRO A 567 39.82 26.70 35.29
C PRO A 567 39.66 27.73 34.17
N ARG A 568 38.42 28.19 33.93
CA ARG A 568 38.08 29.15 32.86
C ARG A 568 38.46 28.73 31.42
N LYS A 569 38.65 27.44 31.12
CA LYS A 569 38.96 26.90 29.77
C LYS A 569 38.04 27.47 28.66
N TYR A 570 36.77 27.74 28.99
CA TYR A 570 35.79 28.26 28.04
C TYR A 570 35.21 29.61 28.45
N ILE A 571 34.73 30.34 27.45
CA ILE A 571 33.73 31.40 27.62
C ILE A 571 32.41 30.89 27.01
N ALA A 572 31.38 30.74 27.84
CA ALA A 572 30.02 30.46 27.38
C ALA A 572 29.30 31.80 27.12
N ALA A 573 29.07 32.12 25.84
CA ALA A 573 28.49 33.39 25.40
C ALA A 573 27.12 33.20 24.74
N GLN A 574 26.24 34.21 24.80
CA GLN A 574 25.10 34.28 23.87
C GLN A 574 25.60 34.44 22.42
N GLY A 575 24.79 34.05 21.45
CA GLY A 575 25.00 34.45 20.05
C GLY A 575 24.74 35.96 19.93
N PRO A 576 25.69 36.77 19.41
CA PRO A 576 25.54 38.21 19.35
C PRO A 576 24.23 38.61 18.65
N LYS A 577 23.58 39.64 19.20
CA LYS A 577 22.61 40.48 18.49
C LYS A 577 23.37 41.50 17.65
N ASP A 578 22.72 42.09 16.66
CA ASP A 578 23.31 43.06 15.75
C ASP A 578 23.93 44.26 16.50
N GLU A 579 23.29 44.73 17.57
CA GLU A 579 23.78 45.82 18.43
C GLU A 579 24.88 45.39 19.44
N THR A 580 25.37 44.15 19.33
CA THR A 580 26.40 43.57 20.23
C THR A 580 27.54 42.86 19.49
N VAL A 581 27.58 42.92 18.15
CA VAL A 581 28.67 42.33 17.35
C VAL A 581 30.02 42.97 17.67
N ASP A 582 30.05 44.29 17.85
CA ASP A 582 31.25 45.05 18.23
C ASP A 582 31.79 44.63 19.61
N ASP A 583 30.89 44.50 20.61
CA ASP A 583 31.25 44.01 21.95
C ASP A 583 31.74 42.55 21.90
N PHE A 584 31.18 41.72 21.02
CA PHE A 584 31.63 40.34 20.82
C PHE A 584 33.06 40.28 20.26
N TRP A 585 33.37 41.00 19.18
CA TRP A 585 34.75 41.03 18.65
C TRP A 585 35.75 41.69 19.60
N ARG A 586 35.31 42.69 20.36
CA ARG A 586 36.09 43.28 21.44
C ARG A 586 36.40 42.26 22.53
N MET A 587 35.44 41.39 22.89
CA MET A 587 35.69 40.23 23.78
C MET A 587 36.73 39.27 23.20
N ILE A 588 36.63 38.89 21.92
CA ILE A 588 37.60 38.00 21.24
C ILE A 588 39.02 38.59 21.36
N TRP A 589 39.17 39.90 21.07
CA TRP A 589 40.45 40.59 21.12
C TRP A 589 40.99 40.75 22.54
N GLU A 590 40.21 41.30 23.48
CA GLU A 590 40.64 41.54 24.86
C GLU A 590 40.98 40.25 25.61
N ARG A 591 40.25 39.15 25.32
CA ARG A 591 40.46 37.84 25.97
C ARG A 591 41.39 36.89 25.20
N LYS A 592 42.03 37.38 24.13
CA LYS A 592 43.02 36.65 23.30
C LYS A 592 42.49 35.32 22.75
N VAL A 593 41.21 35.28 22.43
CA VAL A 593 40.52 34.09 21.92
C VAL A 593 41.04 33.77 20.52
N THR A 594 41.44 32.51 20.31
CA THR A 594 41.93 31.96 19.03
C THR A 594 40.95 30.97 18.40
N ILE A 595 39.98 30.47 19.17
CA ILE A 595 39.01 29.46 18.74
C ILE A 595 37.60 29.90 19.14
N ILE A 596 36.68 29.92 18.17
CA ILE A 596 35.25 30.20 18.37
C ILE A 596 34.44 28.99 17.86
N VAL A 597 33.60 28.43 18.73
CA VAL A 597 32.76 27.25 18.46
C VAL A 597 31.29 27.66 18.47
N MET A 598 30.71 27.79 17.29
CA MET A 598 29.31 28.18 17.09
C MET A 598 28.45 26.94 16.87
N VAL A 599 27.68 26.52 17.88
CA VAL A 599 26.77 25.37 17.79
C VAL A 599 25.33 25.80 17.47
N THR A 600 25.18 26.63 16.43
CA THR A 600 23.88 27.13 15.93
C THR A 600 23.99 27.61 14.48
N ARG A 601 22.87 27.60 13.75
CA ARG A 601 22.74 28.44 12.54
C ARG A 601 22.34 29.87 12.96
N CYS A 602 22.52 30.85 12.09
CA CYS A 602 22.07 32.23 12.33
C CYS A 602 20.53 32.32 12.37
N GLU A 603 19.87 31.53 11.54
CA GLU A 603 18.41 31.44 11.43
C GLU A 603 17.98 29.96 11.46
N GLU A 604 16.94 29.67 12.23
CA GLU A 604 16.32 28.36 12.38
C GLU A 604 14.82 28.60 12.66
N GLY A 605 13.91 27.84 12.03
CA GLY A 605 12.46 28.02 12.20
C GLY A 605 11.95 29.43 11.84
N ASN A 606 12.56 30.07 10.83
CA ASN A 606 12.35 31.48 10.45
C ASN A 606 12.57 32.49 11.60
N ARG A 607 13.43 32.15 12.58
CA ARG A 607 13.76 32.99 13.75
C ARG A 607 15.26 33.23 13.83
N ASN A 608 15.66 34.49 13.99
CA ASN A 608 17.06 34.86 14.25
C ASN A 608 17.54 34.26 15.60
N LYS A 609 18.49 33.33 15.52
CA LYS A 609 19.19 32.71 16.63
C LYS A 609 20.52 33.42 16.91
N CYS A 610 21.18 33.95 15.88
CA CYS A 610 22.44 34.69 15.98
C CYS A 610 22.52 35.72 14.84
N ALA A 611 23.13 36.88 15.08
CA ALA A 611 23.57 37.77 14.00
C ALA A 611 24.74 37.12 13.24
N GLU A 612 24.87 37.41 11.95
CA GLU A 612 26.05 37.04 11.17
C GLU A 612 27.18 38.03 11.50
N TYR A 613 28.06 37.63 12.41
CA TYR A 613 29.10 38.50 12.98
C TYR A 613 30.43 38.45 12.21
N TRP A 614 30.47 37.85 11.03
CA TRP A 614 31.68 37.73 10.21
C TRP A 614 31.46 38.33 8.81
N PRO A 615 32.53 38.69 8.08
CA PRO A 615 32.41 39.21 6.72
C PRO A 615 31.82 38.15 5.80
N THR A 616 30.97 38.52 4.84
CA THR A 616 30.56 37.56 3.81
C THR A 616 31.75 37.15 2.93
N THR A 617 31.65 36.02 2.23
CA THR A 617 32.66 35.60 1.25
C THR A 617 32.78 36.53 0.04
N GLU A 618 31.82 37.44 -0.14
CA GLU A 618 31.88 38.51 -1.16
C GLU A 618 32.62 39.74 -0.60
N GLU A 619 32.30 40.18 0.62
CA GLU A 619 32.96 41.32 1.28
C GLU A 619 34.43 41.03 1.63
N ASN A 620 34.77 39.78 1.97
CA ASN A 620 36.08 39.28 2.39
C ASN A 620 36.67 39.90 3.67
N SER A 621 36.32 41.14 4.03
CA SER A 621 36.69 41.79 5.28
C SER A 621 35.69 42.86 5.69
N ASN A 622 35.43 42.97 6.98
CA ASN A 622 34.52 43.96 7.57
C ASN A 622 35.14 44.53 8.87
N THR A 623 34.55 45.58 9.45
CA THR A 623 35.00 46.16 10.73
C THR A 623 33.86 46.22 11.72
N TYR A 624 34.10 45.67 12.91
CA TYR A 624 33.18 45.69 14.03
C TYR A 624 33.82 46.55 15.14
N GLY A 625 33.27 47.75 15.32
CA GLY A 625 33.86 48.82 16.14
C GLY A 625 35.29 49.16 15.71
N GLU A 626 36.26 48.78 16.54
CA GLU A 626 37.70 48.99 16.31
C GLU A 626 38.41 47.76 15.74
N ILE A 627 37.74 46.61 15.67
CA ILE A 627 38.32 45.34 15.22
C ILE A 627 38.00 45.13 13.73
N ALA A 628 39.03 45.19 12.88
CA ALA A 628 38.93 44.74 11.49
C ALA A 628 39.12 43.22 11.42
N VAL A 629 38.18 42.54 10.78
CA VAL A 629 38.11 41.08 10.63
C VAL A 629 38.19 40.76 9.15
N LYS A 630 39.14 39.92 8.73
CA LYS A 630 39.32 39.49 7.35
C LYS A 630 39.31 37.97 7.25
N ILE A 631 38.56 37.40 6.30
CA ILE A 631 38.65 35.98 5.97
C ILE A 631 40.00 35.69 5.31
N SER A 632 40.68 34.65 5.81
CA SER A 632 41.91 34.10 5.23
C SER A 632 41.73 32.67 4.70
N ASP A 633 40.72 31.93 5.18
CA ASP A 633 40.39 30.57 4.73
C ASP A 633 38.88 30.30 4.96
N TYR A 634 38.28 29.49 4.08
CA TYR A 634 36.89 29.05 4.15
C TYR A 634 36.80 27.58 3.71
N LYS A 635 36.47 26.68 4.64
CA LYS A 635 36.34 25.25 4.41
C LYS A 635 34.99 24.73 4.91
N ARG A 636 34.04 24.59 3.99
CA ARG A 636 32.76 23.92 4.23
C ARG A 636 32.94 22.40 4.26
N CYS A 637 32.50 21.76 5.34
CA CYS A 637 32.28 20.31 5.45
C CYS A 637 30.76 20.06 5.58
N PRO A 638 30.26 18.81 5.66
CA PRO A 638 28.83 18.56 5.74
C PRO A 638 28.18 19.01 7.07
N ASP A 639 28.76 18.59 8.19
CA ASP A 639 28.20 18.83 9.52
C ASP A 639 28.69 20.15 10.17
N TYR A 640 29.67 20.81 9.57
CA TYR A 640 30.24 22.07 10.05
C TYR A 640 30.95 22.89 8.95
N ILE A 641 31.15 24.18 9.21
CA ILE A 641 31.92 25.11 8.39
C ILE A 641 33.10 25.63 9.22
N ILE A 642 34.32 25.59 8.67
CA ILE A 642 35.50 26.22 9.28
C ILE A 642 35.82 27.50 8.51
N GLN A 643 35.99 28.60 9.24
CA GLN A 643 36.54 29.86 8.74
C GLN A 643 37.81 30.19 9.52
N LYS A 644 38.83 30.72 8.84
CA LYS A 644 39.94 31.40 9.52
C LYS A 644 39.82 32.89 9.27
N PHE A 645 39.90 33.65 10.36
CA PHE A 645 39.91 35.10 10.33
C PHE A 645 41.26 35.62 10.79
N ASN A 646 41.82 36.58 10.07
CA ASN A 646 42.88 37.43 10.61
C ASN A 646 42.22 38.70 11.18
N ILE A 647 42.44 38.97 12.47
CA ILE A 647 41.85 40.12 13.17
C ILE A 647 42.91 41.13 13.60
N THR A 648 42.58 42.42 13.49
CA THR A 648 43.46 43.55 13.86
C THR A 648 42.65 44.63 14.58
N ASN A 649 43.20 45.20 15.65
CA ASN A 649 42.61 46.37 16.32
C ASN A 649 43.19 47.66 15.70
N LYS A 650 42.34 48.53 15.14
CA LYS A 650 42.76 49.77 14.46
C LYS A 650 43.46 50.78 15.38
N ARG A 651 43.24 50.71 16.70
CA ARG A 651 43.92 51.57 17.70
C ARG A 651 45.28 51.04 18.14
N GLU A 652 45.53 49.74 18.02
CA GLU A 652 46.77 49.10 18.45
C GLU A 652 47.70 48.83 17.26
N LYS A 653 48.95 49.32 17.31
CA LYS A 653 49.99 48.95 16.32
C LYS A 653 50.59 47.56 16.58
N THR A 654 49.74 46.60 16.95
CA THR A 654 50.09 45.20 17.21
C THR A 654 49.94 44.35 15.95
N VAL A 655 50.69 43.25 15.88
CA VAL A 655 50.51 42.24 14.82
C VAL A 655 49.09 41.66 14.90
N GLY A 656 48.50 41.39 13.72
CA GLY A 656 47.21 40.72 13.63
C GLY A 656 47.23 39.31 14.23
N ARG A 657 46.06 38.81 14.63
CA ARG A 657 45.90 37.51 15.28
C ARG A 657 45.00 36.63 14.43
N ASP A 658 45.36 35.37 14.28
CA ASP A 658 44.50 34.40 13.60
C ASP A 658 43.51 33.77 14.58
N VAL A 659 42.25 33.69 14.16
CA VAL A 659 41.13 33.11 14.90
C VAL A 659 40.45 32.06 14.02
N THR A 660 40.35 30.84 14.51
CA THR A 660 39.61 29.75 13.85
C THR A 660 38.19 29.72 14.38
N HIS A 661 37.22 29.97 13.51
CA HIS A 661 35.80 29.80 13.79
C HIS A 661 35.33 28.47 13.20
N ILE A 662 34.57 27.71 13.98
CA ILE A 662 33.89 26.50 13.52
C ILE A 662 32.40 26.60 13.85
N GLN A 663 31.57 26.63 12.81
CA GLN A 663 30.11 26.60 12.92
C GLN A 663 29.61 25.17 12.70
N PHE A 664 29.02 24.55 13.72
CA PHE A 664 28.37 23.25 13.60
C PHE A 664 26.94 23.41 13.07
N THR A 665 26.69 22.87 11.88
CA THR A 665 25.45 23.07 11.11
C THR A 665 24.45 21.91 11.22
N SER A 666 24.87 20.76 11.75
CA SER A 666 24.04 19.55 11.92
C SER A 666 23.32 19.43 13.27
N TRP A 667 23.06 20.54 13.96
CA TRP A 667 22.12 20.55 15.10
C TRP A 667 20.72 21.00 14.64
N PRO A 668 19.66 20.21 14.82
CA PRO A 668 18.29 20.64 14.50
C PRO A 668 17.78 21.73 15.46
N ASP A 669 16.76 22.49 15.06
CA ASP A 669 16.11 23.50 15.93
C ASP A 669 15.53 22.81 17.17
N HIS A 670 14.64 21.85 16.92
CA HIS A 670 14.04 20.97 17.92
C HIS A 670 14.90 19.72 18.14
N GLY A 671 15.15 19.37 19.41
CA GLY A 671 15.84 18.13 19.79
C GLY A 671 17.38 18.20 19.74
N VAL A 672 17.99 17.11 19.25
CA VAL A 672 19.43 16.82 19.30
C VAL A 672 19.88 16.11 18.00
N PRO A 673 21.18 16.13 17.65
CA PRO A 673 21.69 15.35 16.52
C PRO A 673 21.44 13.85 16.72
N GLU A 674 20.96 13.17 15.68
CA GLU A 674 20.68 11.72 15.69
C GLU A 674 21.91 10.83 15.88
N GLU A 675 23.10 11.37 15.67
CA GLU A 675 24.38 10.67 15.65
C GLU A 675 25.34 11.36 16.65
N PRO A 676 25.54 10.81 17.87
CA PRO A 676 26.41 11.42 18.88
C PRO A 676 27.86 11.61 18.40
N HIS A 677 28.33 10.75 17.48
CA HIS A 677 29.64 10.88 16.82
C HIS A 677 29.86 12.25 16.17
N LEU A 678 28.83 12.95 15.68
CA LEU A 678 29.01 14.27 15.05
C LEU A 678 29.57 15.31 16.03
N LEU A 679 29.25 15.19 17.33
CA LEU A 679 29.82 16.04 18.38
C LEU A 679 31.20 15.56 18.84
N LEU A 680 31.49 14.26 18.77
CA LEU A 680 32.85 13.72 18.95
C LEU A 680 33.79 14.23 17.84
N LYS A 681 33.31 14.22 16.58
CA LYS A 681 34.02 14.77 15.42
C LYS A 681 34.23 16.29 15.56
N LEU A 682 33.22 17.03 16.02
CA LEU A 682 33.35 18.46 16.33
C LEU A 682 34.44 18.71 17.39
N ARG A 683 34.41 18.00 18.53
CA ARG A 683 35.45 18.08 19.57
C ARG A 683 36.84 17.83 18.99
N ARG A 684 37.00 16.74 18.22
CA ARG A 684 38.28 16.33 17.64
C ARG A 684 38.83 17.35 16.64
N ARG A 685 37.98 18.06 15.89
CA ARG A 685 38.40 19.21 15.06
C ARG A 685 38.79 20.41 15.91
N VAL A 686 38.02 20.76 16.95
CA VAL A 686 38.33 21.88 17.87
C VAL A 686 39.65 21.67 18.60
N ASN A 687 39.88 20.47 19.15
CA ASN A 687 41.08 20.15 19.92
C ASN A 687 42.34 19.98 19.05
N ALA A 688 42.18 19.95 17.72
CA ALA A 688 43.28 20.00 16.75
C ALA A 688 43.64 21.43 16.28
N PHE A 689 42.91 22.46 16.72
CA PHE A 689 43.22 23.86 16.36
C PHE A 689 44.29 24.46 17.28
N SER A 690 45.08 25.41 16.74
CA SER A 690 46.17 26.05 17.49
C SER A 690 45.64 27.12 18.46
N ASN A 691 45.69 26.84 19.76
CA ASN A 691 45.44 27.85 20.79
C ASN A 691 46.73 28.60 21.20
N PHE A 692 47.29 29.37 20.26
CA PHE A 692 48.61 30.01 20.40
C PHE A 692 48.79 30.88 21.68
N PHE A 693 47.73 31.52 22.17
CA PHE A 693 47.80 32.37 23.37
C PHE A 693 47.41 31.67 24.68
N SER A 694 47.05 30.38 24.64
CA SER A 694 46.34 29.69 25.73
C SER A 694 45.13 30.50 26.23
N GLY A 695 44.39 31.07 25.28
CA GLY A 695 43.17 31.83 25.55
C GLY A 695 41.96 30.91 25.76
N PRO A 696 40.89 31.37 26.43
CA PRO A 696 39.68 30.59 26.58
C PRO A 696 39.00 30.34 25.23
N ILE A 697 38.45 29.15 25.03
CA ILE A 697 37.66 28.82 23.84
C ILE A 697 36.27 29.44 24.00
N VAL A 698 35.86 30.30 23.06
CA VAL A 698 34.49 30.85 23.07
C VAL A 698 33.54 29.81 22.48
N VAL A 699 32.52 29.42 23.24
CA VAL A 699 31.47 28.50 22.79
C VAL A 699 30.13 29.22 22.89
N HIS A 700 29.37 29.29 21.80
CA HIS A 700 28.07 29.96 21.77
C HIS A 700 27.02 29.22 20.94
N CYS A 701 25.75 29.54 21.21
CA CYS A 701 24.61 29.16 20.39
C CYS A 701 23.72 30.41 20.23
N SER A 702 22.40 30.32 20.40
CA SER A 702 21.54 31.49 20.61
C SER A 702 21.69 32.06 22.03
N ALA A 703 21.26 31.29 23.05
CA ALA A 703 21.27 31.73 24.45
C ALA A 703 22.61 31.52 25.18
N GLY A 704 23.51 30.69 24.63
CA GLY A 704 24.78 30.35 25.26
C GLY A 704 24.66 29.41 26.45
N VAL A 705 23.61 28.56 26.51
CA VAL A 705 23.35 27.67 27.67
C VAL A 705 23.01 26.23 27.29
N GLY A 706 22.07 26.01 26.36
CA GLY A 706 21.65 24.66 25.94
C GLY A 706 22.73 23.90 25.17
N ARG A 707 22.75 24.05 23.83
CA ARG A 707 23.76 23.42 22.95
C ARG A 707 25.21 23.73 23.40
N THR A 708 25.48 24.96 23.84
CA THR A 708 26.77 25.39 24.43
C THR A 708 27.19 24.57 25.65
N GLY A 709 26.32 24.45 26.65
CA GLY A 709 26.61 23.63 27.84
C GLY A 709 26.67 22.13 27.54
N THR A 710 25.99 21.69 26.49
CA THR A 710 26.04 20.30 26.01
C THR A 710 27.40 19.99 25.38
N TYR A 711 27.92 20.87 24.51
CA TYR A 711 29.26 20.74 23.94
C TYR A 711 30.35 20.74 25.02
N ILE A 712 30.31 21.72 25.93
CA ILE A 712 31.25 21.82 27.06
C ILE A 712 31.16 20.59 27.97
N GLY A 713 29.95 20.09 28.23
CA GLY A 713 29.70 18.85 28.97
C GLY A 713 30.32 17.62 28.31
N ILE A 714 30.26 17.51 26.97
CA ILE A 714 30.88 16.41 26.23
C ILE A 714 32.42 16.52 26.28
N ASP A 715 33.01 17.67 25.95
CA ASP A 715 34.47 17.83 25.90
C ASP A 715 35.12 17.55 27.27
N ALA A 716 34.60 18.14 28.35
CA ALA A 716 35.15 17.97 29.70
C ALA A 716 34.85 16.59 30.32
N MET A 717 33.74 15.93 29.98
CA MET A 717 33.51 14.56 30.46
C MET A 717 34.29 13.52 29.66
N LEU A 718 34.69 13.82 28.42
CA LEU A 718 35.68 13.01 27.71
C LEU A 718 37.08 13.20 28.30
N GLU A 719 37.50 14.44 28.62
CA GLU A 719 38.73 14.67 29.40
C GLU A 719 38.73 13.89 30.73
N GLY A 720 37.58 13.79 31.39
CA GLY A 720 37.41 13.00 32.62
C GLY A 720 37.53 11.50 32.41
N LEU A 721 36.87 10.98 31.38
CA LEU A 721 36.96 9.57 30.99
C LEU A 721 38.39 9.18 30.60
N GLU A 722 39.06 10.02 29.81
CA GLU A 722 40.44 9.87 29.34
C GLU A 722 41.47 9.92 30.49
N ALA A 723 41.24 10.77 31.51
CA ALA A 723 42.21 10.99 32.59
C ALA A 723 41.95 10.15 33.86
N GLU A 724 40.72 9.66 34.09
CA GLU A 724 40.32 9.01 35.35
C GLU A 724 39.45 7.75 35.16
N ASN A 725 39.12 7.37 33.92
CA ASN A 725 38.31 6.19 33.59
C ASN A 725 36.92 6.20 34.27
N GLN A 726 36.39 7.40 34.55
CA GLN A 726 35.10 7.65 35.20
C GLN A 726 34.51 9.00 34.74
N VAL A 727 33.18 9.15 34.84
CA VAL A 727 32.48 10.39 34.49
C VAL A 727 31.40 10.79 35.49
N ASP A 728 31.40 12.05 35.90
CA ASP A 728 30.36 12.67 36.73
C ASP A 728 29.61 13.76 35.94
N VAL A 729 28.78 13.32 35.00
CA VAL A 729 27.93 14.22 34.20
C VAL A 729 26.98 15.02 35.09
N TYR A 730 26.53 14.45 36.21
CA TYR A 730 25.60 15.11 37.12
C TYR A 730 26.25 16.28 37.85
N GLY A 731 27.32 16.02 38.61
CA GLY A 731 28.06 17.03 39.36
C GLY A 731 28.76 18.04 38.45
N TYR A 732 29.19 17.63 37.24
CA TYR A 732 29.70 18.58 36.26
C TYR A 732 28.60 19.49 35.70
N VAL A 733 27.38 19.01 35.38
CA VAL A 733 26.28 19.89 34.98
C VAL A 733 25.81 20.78 36.14
N VAL A 734 25.88 20.31 37.39
CA VAL A 734 25.72 21.16 38.59
C VAL A 734 26.80 22.26 38.64
N LYS A 735 28.08 21.93 38.38
CA LYS A 735 29.19 22.90 38.27
C LYS A 735 28.91 23.94 37.18
N LEU A 736 28.52 23.50 35.97
CA LEU A 736 28.16 24.37 34.86
C LEU A 736 27.00 25.31 35.24
N ARG A 737 25.93 24.81 35.87
CA ARG A 737 24.78 25.64 36.28
C ARG A 737 25.07 26.58 37.45
N ARG A 738 26.12 26.34 38.23
CA ARG A 738 26.66 27.30 39.19
C ARG A 738 27.46 28.42 38.49
N GLN A 739 28.14 28.14 37.37
CA GLN A 739 28.89 29.14 36.58
C GLN A 739 28.02 29.93 35.58
N ARG A 740 26.95 29.37 35.01
CA ARG A 740 26.02 30.09 34.13
C ARG A 740 24.63 29.44 34.23
N CYS A 741 23.57 30.23 34.32
CA CYS A 741 22.21 29.68 34.47
C CYS A 741 21.83 28.72 33.31
N LEU A 742 20.95 27.76 33.58
CA LEU A 742 20.33 26.87 32.56
C LEU A 742 21.28 26.10 31.62
N MET A 743 22.57 25.98 31.94
CA MET A 743 23.53 25.16 31.19
C MET A 743 23.02 23.71 31.08
N VAL A 744 23.02 23.17 29.86
CA VAL A 744 22.25 21.96 29.46
C VAL A 744 20.76 22.17 29.74
N GLN A 745 20.02 22.60 28.71
CA GLN A 745 18.72 23.28 28.89
C GLN A 745 17.52 22.33 28.89
N VAL A 746 17.61 21.18 28.23
CA VAL A 746 16.55 20.16 28.15
C VAL A 746 17.10 18.75 28.41
N GLU A 747 16.24 17.83 28.81
CA GLU A 747 16.62 16.45 29.15
C GLU A 747 17.34 15.74 27.99
N ALA A 748 16.83 15.86 26.76
CA ALA A 748 17.46 15.25 25.59
C ALA A 748 18.93 15.68 25.39
N GLN A 749 19.30 16.91 25.80
CA GLN A 749 20.69 17.38 25.78
C GLN A 749 21.52 16.73 26.90
N TYR A 750 20.96 16.49 28.07
CA TYR A 750 21.62 15.76 29.16
C TYR A 750 21.85 14.29 28.80
N ILE A 751 20.84 13.63 28.21
CA ILE A 751 20.93 12.28 27.66
C ILE A 751 21.99 12.21 26.54
N LEU A 752 22.07 13.23 25.66
CA LEU A 752 23.07 13.28 24.58
C LEU A 752 24.51 13.27 25.10
N ILE A 753 24.80 13.90 26.25
CA ILE A 753 26.14 13.84 26.89
C ILE A 753 26.47 12.38 27.22
N HIS A 754 25.55 11.68 27.91
CA HIS A 754 25.74 10.25 28.20
C HIS A 754 25.85 9.39 26.94
N GLN A 755 25.09 9.67 25.89
CA GLN A 755 25.19 8.97 24.60
C GLN A 755 26.55 9.17 23.92
N ALA A 756 27.08 10.40 23.90
CA ALA A 756 28.39 10.69 23.34
C ALA A 756 29.51 9.99 24.11
N LEU A 757 29.42 9.95 25.45
CA LEU A 757 30.38 9.24 26.30
C LEU A 757 30.31 7.72 26.09
N VAL A 758 29.11 7.13 25.97
CA VAL A 758 28.92 5.70 25.67
C VAL A 758 29.43 5.33 24.26
N GLU A 759 29.17 6.19 23.27
CA GLU A 759 29.66 6.05 21.90
C GLU A 759 31.19 6.07 21.85
N TYR A 760 31.83 7.06 22.47
CA TYR A 760 33.29 7.15 22.56
C TYR A 760 33.90 5.96 23.34
N ASN A 761 33.38 5.64 24.52
CA ASN A 761 33.86 4.54 25.35
C ASN A 761 33.77 3.16 24.67
N ARG A 762 32.80 2.97 23.77
CA ARG A 762 32.57 1.70 23.08
C ARG A 762 33.35 1.57 21.77
N TYR A 763 33.59 2.68 21.06
CA TYR A 763 34.12 2.66 19.70
C TYR A 763 35.45 3.42 19.52
N GLY A 764 35.82 4.30 20.45
CA GLY A 764 37.04 5.10 20.42
C GLY A 764 37.11 6.07 19.23
N GLU A 765 38.31 6.52 18.92
CA GLU A 765 38.59 7.28 17.70
C GLU A 765 38.94 6.32 16.55
N THR A 766 38.22 6.45 15.44
CA THR A 766 38.29 5.55 14.28
C THR A 766 38.47 6.30 12.94
N GLU A 767 38.62 7.62 12.99
CA GLU A 767 39.01 8.42 11.81
C GLU A 767 40.54 8.44 11.65
N VAL A 768 41.00 8.11 10.44
CA VAL A 768 42.40 8.05 10.04
C VAL A 768 42.69 9.17 9.03
N ASN A 769 43.73 9.96 9.25
CA ASN A 769 44.18 10.94 8.26
C ASN A 769 44.83 10.24 7.05
N ILE A 770 44.58 10.73 5.84
CA ILE A 770 45.07 10.12 4.59
C ILE A 770 46.61 10.04 4.54
N SER A 771 47.32 11.00 5.16
CA SER A 771 48.79 10.95 5.24
C SER A 771 49.34 9.83 6.12
N GLU A 772 48.54 9.30 7.04
CA GLU A 772 48.91 8.20 7.94
C GLU A 772 48.30 6.84 7.54
N LEU A 773 47.36 6.82 6.58
CA LEU A 773 46.54 5.65 6.24
C LEU A 773 47.36 4.37 6.02
N HIS A 774 48.45 4.43 5.24
CA HIS A 774 49.31 3.27 4.98
C HIS A 774 50.04 2.77 6.24
N ARG A 775 50.46 3.68 7.13
CA ARG A 775 51.09 3.34 8.41
C ARG A 775 50.09 2.68 9.35
N HIS A 776 48.88 3.22 9.40
CA HIS A 776 47.77 2.71 10.20
C HIS A 776 47.31 1.33 9.69
N LEU A 777 47.07 1.16 8.40
CA LEU A 777 46.60 -0.09 7.79
C LEU A 777 47.62 -1.24 7.97
N ASN A 778 48.93 -0.95 7.81
CA ASN A 778 49.97 -1.92 8.10
C ASN A 778 49.94 -2.41 9.56
N TYR A 779 49.70 -1.52 10.53
CA TYR A 779 49.51 -1.92 11.93
C TYR A 779 48.20 -2.69 12.14
N MET A 780 47.09 -2.21 11.55
CA MET A 780 45.76 -2.80 11.74
C MET A 780 45.62 -4.21 11.15
N THR A 781 46.44 -4.58 10.16
CA THR A 781 46.49 -5.91 9.54
C THR A 781 47.48 -6.87 10.20
N MET A 782 48.33 -6.41 11.12
CA MET A 782 49.23 -7.30 11.87
C MET A 782 48.43 -8.19 12.85
N ARG A 783 48.81 -9.48 12.93
CA ARG A 783 48.36 -10.42 13.97
C ARG A 783 49.53 -10.76 14.87
N ASP A 784 49.56 -10.18 16.07
CA ASP A 784 50.52 -10.50 17.12
C ASP A 784 49.79 -10.53 18.47
N PRO A 785 49.61 -11.71 19.10
CA PRO A 785 50.07 -13.02 18.67
C PRO A 785 49.29 -13.57 17.45
N PRO A 786 49.87 -14.49 16.64
CA PRO A 786 49.25 -14.97 15.39
C PRO A 786 47.90 -15.69 15.51
N ASN A 787 47.48 -16.06 16.72
CA ASN A 787 46.22 -16.74 17.01
C ASN A 787 45.07 -15.78 17.37
N GLU A 788 45.37 -14.48 17.57
CA GLU A 788 44.37 -13.46 17.88
C GLU A 788 43.93 -12.72 16.61
N PRO A 789 42.69 -12.18 16.57
CA PRO A 789 42.25 -11.35 15.46
C PRO A 789 43.13 -10.10 15.36
N SER A 790 43.46 -9.69 14.14
CA SER A 790 44.14 -8.43 13.89
C SER A 790 43.30 -7.25 14.41
N PRO A 791 43.90 -6.08 14.70
CA PRO A 791 43.13 -4.91 15.14
C PRO A 791 42.01 -4.51 14.17
N LEU A 792 42.15 -4.78 12.86
CA LEU A 792 41.09 -4.57 11.86
C LEU A 792 39.93 -5.58 12.00
N GLU A 793 40.23 -6.85 12.27
CA GLU A 793 39.22 -7.88 12.57
C GLU A 793 38.49 -7.58 13.88
N ALA A 794 39.23 -7.13 14.91
CA ALA A 794 38.66 -6.69 16.18
C ALA A 794 37.78 -5.44 16.01
N GLU A 795 38.17 -4.49 15.16
CA GLU A 795 37.35 -3.34 14.80
C GLU A 795 36.07 -3.73 14.08
N PHE A 796 36.16 -4.60 13.08
CA PHE A 796 34.98 -5.14 12.40
C PHE A 796 34.03 -5.85 13.37
N GLN A 797 34.55 -6.60 14.35
CA GLN A 797 33.76 -7.25 15.41
C GLN A 797 33.11 -6.26 16.38
N ARG A 798 33.63 -5.03 16.54
CA ARG A 798 32.99 -3.97 17.34
C ARG A 798 31.76 -3.36 16.66
N LEU A 799 31.61 -3.49 15.33
CA LEU A 799 30.48 -2.91 14.59
C LEU A 799 29.14 -3.52 15.04
N PRO A 800 28.14 -2.71 15.45
CA PRO A 800 26.81 -3.21 15.77
C PRO A 800 26.09 -3.81 14.55
N THR A 801 25.16 -4.73 14.81
CA THR A 801 24.40 -5.49 13.79
C THR A 801 22.93 -5.11 13.66
N TYR A 802 22.42 -4.23 14.53
CA TYR A 802 21.09 -3.57 14.46
C TYR A 802 19.85 -4.47 14.20
N THR A 803 19.93 -5.77 14.53
CA THR A 803 18.94 -6.80 14.18
C THR A 803 17.53 -6.57 14.72
N VAL A 804 17.35 -5.74 15.76
CA VAL A 804 16.05 -5.29 16.29
C VAL A 804 16.13 -3.80 16.66
N TRP A 805 16.53 -2.94 15.70
CA TRP A 805 16.74 -1.50 15.97
C TRP A 805 15.48 -0.63 15.77
N ARG A 806 14.76 -0.81 14.66
CA ARG A 806 13.53 -0.10 14.30
C ARG A 806 12.54 -1.09 13.70
N SER A 807 11.28 -0.68 13.58
CA SER A 807 10.24 -1.49 12.94
C SER A 807 10.50 -1.68 11.44
N GLN A 808 9.99 -2.79 10.91
CA GLN A 808 10.06 -3.19 9.49
C GLN A 808 8.68 -3.70 9.05
N ASN A 809 7.62 -3.12 9.60
CA ASN A 809 6.26 -3.63 9.57
C ASN A 809 5.70 -3.66 8.14
N PHE A 810 5.92 -2.60 7.36
CA PHE A 810 5.38 -2.50 5.99
C PHE A 810 5.92 -3.61 5.08
N GLY A 811 7.22 -3.90 5.14
CA GLY A 811 7.83 -4.96 4.32
C GLY A 811 7.52 -6.38 4.79
N ASN A 812 7.00 -6.55 6.01
CA ASN A 812 6.58 -7.84 6.57
C ASN A 812 5.06 -8.12 6.41
N GLN A 813 4.27 -7.17 5.90
CA GLN A 813 2.87 -7.40 5.51
C GLN A 813 2.77 -8.51 4.44
N GLU A 814 1.75 -9.35 4.50
CA GLU A 814 1.64 -10.56 3.67
C GLU A 814 1.69 -10.25 2.16
N GLU A 815 1.01 -9.18 1.74
CA GLU A 815 1.00 -8.65 0.36
C GLU A 815 2.33 -8.04 -0.12
N ASN A 816 3.28 -7.83 0.80
CA ASN A 816 4.59 -7.24 0.53
C ASN A 816 5.74 -8.25 0.69
N LYS A 817 5.53 -9.40 1.34
CA LYS A 817 6.56 -10.45 1.48
C LYS A 817 7.10 -10.93 0.14
N SER A 818 6.22 -11.13 -0.85
CA SER A 818 6.59 -11.50 -2.22
C SER A 818 7.45 -10.46 -2.94
N LYS A 819 7.38 -9.18 -2.53
CA LYS A 819 8.14 -8.07 -3.12
C LYS A 819 9.57 -7.98 -2.56
N ASN A 820 9.99 -8.89 -1.68
CA ASN A 820 11.33 -8.92 -1.07
C ASN A 820 12.15 -10.08 -1.65
N ARG A 821 13.29 -9.81 -2.30
CA ARG A 821 14.19 -10.88 -2.80
C ARG A 821 14.90 -11.63 -1.66
N ASN A 822 15.06 -10.99 -0.49
CA ASN A 822 15.61 -11.60 0.71
C ASN A 822 14.76 -11.21 1.94
N SER A 823 14.17 -12.19 2.64
CA SER A 823 13.27 -11.96 3.78
C SER A 823 13.95 -11.41 5.04
N LYS A 824 15.28 -11.38 5.09
CA LYS A 824 16.05 -10.74 6.18
C LYS A 824 16.45 -9.29 5.86
N ILE A 825 16.42 -8.90 4.59
CA ILE A 825 16.89 -7.59 4.10
C ILE A 825 15.66 -6.78 3.70
N ILE A 826 15.01 -6.20 4.71
CA ILE A 826 13.79 -5.40 4.59
C ILE A 826 14.12 -3.98 5.08
N PRO A 827 13.72 -2.90 4.38
CA PRO A 827 13.93 -1.53 4.85
C PRO A 827 13.26 -1.31 6.22
N TYR A 828 13.87 -0.48 7.06
CA TYR A 828 13.19 0.01 8.26
C TYR A 828 12.09 1.01 7.87
N ASP A 829 10.99 1.03 8.61
CA ASP A 829 9.81 1.81 8.22
C ASP A 829 10.10 3.32 8.17
N TYR A 830 11.00 3.82 9.03
CA TYR A 830 11.34 5.24 9.14
C TYR A 830 12.09 5.82 7.92
N ASN A 831 12.73 4.98 7.11
CA ASN A 831 13.48 5.41 5.92
C ASN A 831 13.14 4.60 4.65
N ARG A 832 12.01 3.88 4.64
CA ARG A 832 11.49 3.20 3.44
C ARG A 832 11.20 4.20 2.32
N VAL A 833 11.42 3.80 1.07
CA VAL A 833 11.00 4.61 -0.08
C VAL A 833 9.54 4.33 -0.41
N SER A 834 8.61 5.07 0.21
CA SER A 834 7.17 4.95 -0.10
C SER A 834 6.86 5.42 -1.53
N LEU A 835 5.92 4.77 -2.21
CA LEU A 835 5.39 5.20 -3.51
C LEU A 835 3.95 5.72 -3.35
N LYS A 836 3.60 6.83 -4.01
CA LYS A 836 2.22 7.36 -4.00
C LYS A 836 1.40 6.74 -5.12
N HIS A 837 0.15 6.39 -4.83
CA HIS A 837 -0.85 6.07 -5.85
C HIS A 837 -1.28 7.35 -6.59
N GLU A 838 -1.53 7.25 -7.90
CA GLU A 838 -1.53 8.44 -8.75
C GLU A 838 -2.90 9.14 -8.86
N LEU A 839 -3.19 10.06 -7.93
CA LEU A 839 -4.25 11.07 -8.11
C LEU A 839 -4.01 12.43 -7.43
N GLU A 840 -2.87 12.67 -6.76
CA GLU A 840 -2.49 13.99 -6.24
C GLU A 840 -2.02 14.96 -7.35
N THR A 841 -2.92 15.31 -8.26
CA THR A 841 -2.74 16.45 -9.16
C THR A 841 -3.26 17.74 -8.54
N SER A 842 -2.53 18.84 -8.73
CA SER A 842 -2.87 20.23 -8.38
C SER A 842 -2.93 20.60 -6.88
N LYS A 843 -1.76 20.64 -6.21
CA LYS A 843 -1.44 21.67 -5.19
C LYS A 843 0.08 21.80 -4.92
N GLU A 844 0.87 22.18 -5.92
CA GLU A 844 2.29 22.61 -5.71
C GLU A 844 2.41 24.09 -5.27
N SER A 845 1.32 24.68 -4.75
CA SER A 845 1.29 26.04 -4.22
C SER A 845 0.17 26.23 -3.18
N GLU A 846 0.52 26.15 -1.90
CA GLU A 846 0.07 27.04 -0.80
C GLU A 846 0.43 26.44 0.58
N HIS A 847 1.17 27.20 1.38
CA HIS A 847 1.34 27.10 2.84
C HIS A 847 1.42 25.70 3.49
N GLU A 848 2.65 25.22 3.70
CA GLU A 848 2.97 24.23 4.74
C GLU A 848 3.89 24.90 5.77
N SER A 849 3.58 24.73 7.06
CA SER A 849 4.28 25.37 8.19
C SER A 849 4.87 24.32 9.13
N ASP A 850 6.14 24.49 9.48
CA ASP A 850 6.84 23.93 10.64
C ASP A 850 6.41 22.53 11.12
N GLU A 851 7.08 21.47 10.62
CA GLU A 851 7.05 20.14 11.27
C GLU A 851 7.71 20.23 12.66
N SER A 852 6.89 20.45 13.69
CA SER A 852 7.20 20.02 15.05
C SER A 852 6.87 18.54 15.22
N SER A 853 7.68 17.84 16.03
CA SER A 853 7.41 16.45 16.43
C SER A 853 6.06 16.32 17.15
N ASP A 854 5.57 15.07 17.20
CA ASP A 854 4.51 14.56 18.09
C ASP A 854 3.06 14.78 17.64
N ASP A 855 2.63 14.10 16.56
CA ASP A 855 1.23 13.66 16.40
C ASP A 855 1.12 12.41 15.50
N ASP A 856 0.91 11.23 16.09
CA ASP A 856 0.67 9.95 15.38
C ASP A 856 -0.77 9.88 14.81
N SER A 857 -1.11 10.83 13.93
CA SER A 857 -2.44 10.94 13.32
C SER A 857 -2.60 10.04 12.08
N GLU A 858 -3.24 8.88 12.27
CA GLU A 858 -3.44 7.85 11.24
C GLU A 858 -4.12 8.37 9.94
N SER A 859 -3.34 8.53 8.88
CA SER A 859 -3.83 8.78 7.51
C SER A 859 -2.94 8.17 6.41
N GLU A 860 -2.35 7.00 6.67
CA GLU A 860 -1.61 6.17 5.69
C GLU A 860 -2.55 5.53 4.64
N GLU A 861 -3.23 6.36 3.85
CA GLU A 861 -4.12 5.91 2.78
C GLU A 861 -3.30 5.47 1.55
N SER A 862 -3.02 4.15 1.46
CA SER A 862 -2.54 3.45 0.26
C SER A 862 -1.10 3.71 -0.23
N SER A 863 -0.12 3.99 0.64
CA SER A 863 1.28 4.10 0.20
C SER A 863 1.87 2.75 -0.26
N LYS A 864 2.20 2.63 -1.55
CA LYS A 864 2.66 1.38 -2.17
C LYS A 864 4.10 1.08 -1.77
N TYR A 865 4.36 -0.17 -1.40
CA TYR A 865 5.66 -0.65 -0.89
C TYR A 865 6.60 -1.11 -2.01
N ILE A 866 7.88 -0.73 -1.87
CA ILE A 866 9.03 -1.28 -2.60
C ILE A 866 10.20 -1.48 -1.62
N ASN A 867 11.00 -2.54 -1.80
CA ASN A 867 12.16 -2.80 -0.95
C ASN A 867 13.34 -1.88 -1.31
N ALA A 868 13.29 -0.67 -0.78
CA ALA A 868 14.33 0.35 -0.91
C ALA A 868 14.38 1.25 0.32
N SER A 869 15.58 1.74 0.65
CA SER A 869 15.88 2.61 1.79
C SER A 869 16.52 3.92 1.33
N PHE A 870 16.15 5.05 1.94
CA PHE A 870 16.95 6.28 1.85
C PHE A 870 18.21 6.13 2.71
N ILE A 871 19.36 6.41 2.10
CA ILE A 871 20.69 6.35 2.73
C ILE A 871 21.31 7.75 2.68
N THR A 872 21.83 8.23 3.81
CA THR A 872 22.48 9.54 3.88
C THR A 872 23.78 9.58 3.09
N SER A 873 23.92 10.58 2.22
CA SER A 873 25.19 10.91 1.54
C SER A 873 26.11 11.65 2.50
N TYR A 874 27.40 11.75 2.17
CA TYR A 874 28.35 12.61 2.87
C TYR A 874 27.83 14.05 2.99
N TRP A 875 27.37 14.66 1.90
CA TRP A 875 26.85 16.03 1.88
C TRP A 875 25.39 16.15 2.34
N LYS A 876 25.14 16.06 3.65
CA LYS A 876 23.80 16.25 4.25
C LYS A 876 23.17 17.60 3.83
N PRO A 877 21.86 17.66 3.50
CA PRO A 877 20.84 16.62 3.64
C PRO A 877 20.66 15.73 2.39
N ASP A 878 21.66 15.62 1.50
CA ASP A 878 21.53 14.78 0.31
C ASP A 878 21.47 13.30 0.68
N VAL A 879 20.62 12.56 -0.05
CA VAL A 879 20.39 11.13 0.15
C VAL A 879 20.52 10.38 -1.16
N MET A 880 20.89 9.10 -1.05
CA MET A 880 20.90 8.08 -2.09
C MET A 880 19.77 7.09 -1.81
N ILE A 881 19.36 6.30 -2.81
CA ILE A 881 18.47 5.15 -2.60
C ILE A 881 19.30 3.87 -2.68
N ALA A 882 19.26 3.05 -1.62
CA ALA A 882 19.72 1.67 -1.64
C ALA A 882 18.51 0.74 -1.86
N ALA A 883 18.47 0.03 -2.98
CA ALA A 883 17.37 -0.86 -3.36
C ALA A 883 17.86 -2.28 -3.66
N GLN A 884 16.96 -3.27 -3.57
CA GLN A 884 17.19 -4.59 -4.16
C GLN A 884 17.13 -4.54 -5.70
N GLY A 885 17.76 -5.50 -6.36
CA GLY A 885 17.58 -5.74 -7.79
C GLY A 885 16.15 -6.20 -8.07
N PRO A 886 15.38 -5.48 -8.92
CA PRO A 886 13.95 -5.69 -9.07
C PRO A 886 13.60 -7.14 -9.39
N LEU A 887 12.54 -7.64 -8.76
CA LEU A 887 11.83 -8.87 -9.13
C LEU A 887 10.90 -8.54 -10.32
N LYS A 888 10.51 -9.53 -11.13
CA LYS A 888 9.73 -9.36 -12.37
C LYS A 888 8.40 -8.61 -12.11
N GLU A 889 7.73 -8.97 -11.02
CA GLU A 889 6.52 -8.37 -10.48
C GLU A 889 6.70 -6.95 -9.92
N THR A 890 7.95 -6.50 -9.70
CA THR A 890 8.30 -5.17 -9.14
C THR A 890 8.97 -4.22 -10.14
N VAL A 891 9.22 -4.64 -11.40
CA VAL A 891 9.89 -3.79 -12.42
C VAL A 891 9.18 -2.45 -12.63
N GLY A 892 7.85 -2.45 -12.69
CA GLY A 892 7.08 -1.20 -12.81
C GLY A 892 7.16 -0.30 -11.58
N ASP A 893 7.25 -0.89 -10.38
CA ASP A 893 7.34 -0.15 -9.13
C ASP A 893 8.74 0.46 -8.97
N PHE A 894 9.77 -0.20 -9.50
CA PHE A 894 11.15 0.30 -9.59
C PHE A 894 11.23 1.52 -10.52
N TRP A 895 10.61 1.48 -11.70
CA TRP A 895 10.55 2.64 -12.59
C TRP A 895 9.65 3.77 -12.05
N GLN A 896 8.54 3.45 -11.39
CA GLN A 896 7.70 4.42 -10.69
C GLN A 896 8.49 5.12 -9.57
N MET A 897 9.30 4.39 -8.80
CA MET A 897 10.22 4.95 -7.80
C MET A 897 11.23 5.91 -8.43
N ILE A 898 11.91 5.50 -9.49
CA ILE A 898 12.89 6.31 -10.25
C ILE A 898 12.24 7.62 -10.73
N PHE A 899 11.04 7.55 -11.31
CA PHE A 899 10.33 8.72 -11.83
C PHE A 899 9.81 9.65 -10.72
N GLN A 900 9.16 9.11 -9.67
CA GLN A 900 8.63 9.90 -8.55
C GLN A 900 9.75 10.57 -7.74
N ARG A 901 10.89 9.89 -7.55
CA ARG A 901 12.06 10.39 -6.79
C ARG A 901 13.08 11.16 -7.64
N LYS A 902 12.79 11.40 -8.92
CA LYS A 902 13.62 12.17 -9.88
C LYS A 902 15.07 11.67 -9.96
N VAL A 903 15.26 10.35 -9.96
CA VAL A 903 16.57 9.69 -10.08
C VAL A 903 17.19 10.03 -11.44
N LYS A 904 18.48 10.38 -11.44
CA LYS A 904 19.28 10.68 -12.65
C LYS A 904 20.26 9.58 -13.00
N VAL A 905 20.77 8.87 -11.99
CA VAL A 905 21.75 7.79 -12.14
C VAL A 905 21.31 6.56 -11.35
N ILE A 906 21.35 5.41 -12.02
CA ILE A 906 21.15 4.08 -11.45
C ILE A 906 22.50 3.38 -11.48
N VAL A 907 22.91 2.75 -10.38
CA VAL A 907 24.06 1.85 -10.33
C VAL A 907 23.55 0.45 -10.07
N MET A 908 23.97 -0.49 -10.90
CA MET A 908 23.66 -1.91 -10.85
C MET A 908 24.98 -2.67 -10.59
N LEU A 909 25.07 -3.31 -9.42
CA LEU A 909 26.29 -3.93 -8.89
C LEU A 909 26.27 -5.47 -9.01
N THR A 910 25.44 -6.01 -9.90
CA THR A 910 25.37 -7.44 -10.24
C THR A 910 25.00 -7.59 -11.70
N ASP A 911 25.28 -8.75 -12.27
CA ASP A 911 24.62 -9.21 -13.48
C ASP A 911 23.17 -9.64 -13.22
N LEU A 912 22.49 -10.12 -14.27
CA LEU A 912 21.10 -10.59 -14.20
C LEU A 912 20.99 -11.97 -13.53
N GLN A 913 21.96 -12.85 -13.78
CA GLN A 913 21.99 -14.24 -13.33
C GLN A 913 23.41 -14.64 -12.97
N ASP A 914 23.56 -15.55 -12.00
CA ASP A 914 24.82 -16.21 -11.65
C ASP A 914 24.55 -17.72 -11.56
N GLY A 915 25.15 -18.49 -12.47
CA GLY A 915 24.75 -19.87 -12.73
C GLY A 915 23.26 -19.97 -13.08
N GLU A 916 22.51 -20.75 -12.30
CA GLU A 916 21.04 -20.87 -12.41
C GLU A 916 20.27 -19.86 -11.53
N GLN A 917 20.96 -19.02 -10.74
CA GLN A 917 20.32 -18.10 -9.79
C GLN A 917 20.06 -16.73 -10.41
N GLU A 918 18.79 -16.32 -10.46
CA GLU A 918 18.41 -14.95 -10.84
C GLU A 918 18.79 -13.93 -9.74
N LEU A 919 19.74 -13.05 -10.05
CA LEU A 919 20.18 -11.96 -9.19
C LEU A 919 19.31 -10.72 -9.35
N CYS A 920 18.93 -10.39 -10.58
CA CYS A 920 18.14 -9.21 -10.94
C CYS A 920 17.25 -9.53 -12.15
N ALA A 921 15.97 -9.13 -12.12
CA ALA A 921 15.14 -9.18 -13.32
C ALA A 921 15.58 -8.07 -14.29
N GLN A 922 15.61 -8.34 -15.59
CA GLN A 922 15.91 -7.33 -16.59
C GLN A 922 14.77 -6.30 -16.63
N TYR A 923 15.10 -5.03 -16.40
CA TYR A 923 14.15 -3.92 -16.30
C TYR A 923 14.25 -2.95 -17.50
N TRP A 924 14.79 -3.41 -18.63
CA TRP A 924 14.99 -2.63 -19.85
C TRP A 924 14.95 -3.54 -21.09
N GLY A 925 14.96 -2.97 -22.29
CA GLY A 925 15.11 -3.70 -23.56
C GLY A 925 15.14 -2.76 -24.76
N GLU A 926 15.21 -3.34 -25.95
CA GLU A 926 15.49 -2.62 -27.22
C GLU A 926 14.31 -1.77 -27.72
N GLU A 927 13.07 -2.18 -27.44
CA GLU A 927 11.87 -1.40 -27.75
C GLU A 927 11.37 -0.61 -26.54
N THR A 928 10.71 0.52 -26.79
CA THR A 928 10.08 1.35 -25.75
C THR A 928 9.06 0.53 -24.96
N GLN A 929 9.28 0.40 -23.65
CA GLN A 929 8.41 -0.37 -22.75
C GLN A 929 7.62 0.56 -21.82
N THR A 930 6.32 0.30 -21.69
CA THR A 930 5.44 1.03 -20.78
C THR A 930 5.19 0.20 -19.52
N TYR A 931 5.59 0.71 -18.36
CA TYR A 931 5.30 0.11 -17.07
C TYR A 931 4.38 1.04 -16.26
N GLN A 932 3.12 0.63 -16.08
CA GLN A 932 2.07 1.48 -15.50
C GLN A 932 1.96 2.80 -16.29
N ASP A 933 2.19 3.96 -15.68
CA ASP A 933 2.14 5.27 -16.32
C ASP A 933 3.49 5.79 -16.85
N VAL A 934 4.57 5.01 -16.72
CA VAL A 934 5.93 5.39 -17.13
C VAL A 934 6.35 4.63 -18.39
N GLU A 935 6.63 5.37 -19.45
CA GLU A 935 7.29 4.90 -20.67
C GLU A 935 8.81 4.97 -20.48
N VAL A 936 9.51 3.90 -20.85
CA VAL A 936 10.96 3.73 -20.76
C VAL A 936 11.50 3.40 -22.13
N ASN A 937 12.29 4.31 -22.71
CA ASN A 937 12.97 4.09 -23.99
C ASN A 937 14.48 4.03 -23.78
N MET A 938 15.17 3.01 -24.29
CA MET A 938 16.63 2.94 -24.26
C MET A 938 17.20 3.69 -25.46
N THR A 939 18.04 4.70 -25.24
CA THR A 939 18.48 5.63 -26.30
C THR A 939 19.95 5.51 -26.67
N ASP A 940 20.79 4.97 -25.79
CA ASP A 940 22.23 4.78 -26.01
C ASP A 940 22.77 3.66 -25.11
N VAL A 941 23.77 2.92 -25.58
CA VAL A 941 24.47 1.85 -24.86
C VAL A 941 25.97 1.95 -25.17
N ASN A 942 26.77 2.25 -24.15
CA ASN A 942 28.22 2.40 -24.26
C ASN A 942 28.93 1.41 -23.32
N GLN A 943 29.64 0.45 -23.89
CA GLN A 943 30.28 -0.63 -23.16
C GLN A 943 31.77 -0.32 -22.91
N CYS A 944 32.12 -0.06 -21.65
CA CYS A 944 33.51 0.02 -21.19
C CYS A 944 33.98 -1.40 -20.78
N THR A 945 35.28 -1.57 -20.53
CA THR A 945 35.87 -2.86 -20.13
C THR A 945 35.23 -3.44 -18.88
N SER A 946 35.07 -2.61 -17.85
CA SER A 946 34.73 -3.05 -16.49
C SER A 946 33.30 -2.66 -16.07
N TYR A 947 32.58 -1.92 -16.91
CA TYR A 947 31.17 -1.55 -16.69
C TYR A 947 30.48 -1.17 -18.01
N THR A 948 29.16 -1.29 -18.05
CA THR A 948 28.31 -0.87 -19.18
C THR A 948 27.46 0.34 -18.79
N ILE A 949 27.45 1.39 -19.62
CA ILE A 949 26.54 2.53 -19.48
C ILE A 949 25.34 2.33 -20.40
N ARG A 950 24.12 2.60 -19.92
CA ARG A 950 22.91 2.72 -20.75
C ARG A 950 22.20 4.03 -20.46
N ALA A 951 21.71 4.72 -21.48
CA ALA A 951 20.88 5.91 -21.34
C ALA A 951 19.41 5.58 -21.61
N PHE A 952 18.53 6.11 -20.78
CA PHE A 952 17.09 5.93 -20.86
C PHE A 952 16.39 7.28 -20.96
N GLU A 953 15.49 7.43 -21.91
CA GLU A 953 14.49 8.49 -21.91
C GLU A 953 13.23 7.98 -21.18
N LEU A 954 12.93 8.59 -20.03
CA LEU A 954 11.70 8.37 -19.29
C LEU A 954 10.65 9.39 -19.69
N ARG A 955 9.45 8.92 -20.01
CA ARG A 955 8.28 9.75 -20.29
C ARG A 955 7.09 9.26 -19.48
N HIS A 956 6.14 10.14 -19.22
CA HIS A 956 4.95 9.83 -18.44
C HIS A 956 3.74 9.90 -19.37
N ALA A 957 2.88 8.88 -19.39
CA ALA A 957 1.74 8.83 -20.31
C ALA A 957 0.85 10.10 -20.27
N LYS A 958 0.81 10.74 -19.10
CA LYS A 958 0.07 11.99 -18.84
C LYS A 958 0.89 13.31 -18.93
N ARG A 959 2.20 13.32 -19.24
CA ARG A 959 3.04 14.54 -19.30
C ARG A 959 4.00 14.53 -20.50
N LYS A 960 4.25 15.71 -21.09
CA LYS A 960 5.19 15.87 -22.22
C LYS A 960 6.67 15.92 -21.82
N ASP A 961 6.97 16.07 -20.53
CA ASP A 961 8.33 16.26 -20.04
C ASP A 961 9.11 14.94 -20.02
N ALA A 962 10.01 14.76 -20.98
CA ALA A 962 10.98 13.67 -20.99
C ALA A 962 12.10 13.90 -19.96
N ARG A 963 12.69 12.82 -19.43
CA ARG A 963 13.82 12.87 -18.50
C ARG A 963 14.85 11.80 -18.85
N THR A 964 16.10 12.20 -19.07
CA THR A 964 17.22 11.25 -19.25
C THR A 964 17.67 10.67 -17.91
N VAL A 965 17.83 9.35 -17.84
CA VAL A 965 18.38 8.60 -16.70
C VAL A 965 19.49 7.68 -17.20
N PHE A 966 20.63 7.65 -16.51
CA PHE A 966 21.76 6.80 -16.88
C PHE A 966 21.87 5.60 -15.94
N GLN A 967 21.96 4.38 -16.48
CA GLN A 967 22.38 3.20 -15.75
C GLN A 967 23.88 2.97 -15.93
N TYR A 968 24.57 2.63 -14.86
CA TYR A 968 25.90 2.04 -14.86
C TYR A 968 25.79 0.61 -14.28
N GLN A 969 26.04 -0.41 -15.09
CA GLN A 969 26.15 -1.80 -14.65
C GLN A 969 27.63 -2.14 -14.50
N VAL A 970 28.08 -2.54 -13.32
CA VAL A 970 29.41 -3.12 -13.12
C VAL A 970 29.42 -4.51 -13.74
N ASN A 971 30.43 -4.81 -14.55
CA ASN A 971 30.62 -6.15 -15.12
C ASN A 971 31.31 -7.05 -14.07
N ASP A 972 31.01 -8.36 -14.06
CA ASP A 972 31.79 -9.39 -13.36
C ASP A 972 31.88 -9.32 -11.82
N TRP A 973 31.10 -8.48 -11.13
CA TRP A 973 30.97 -8.52 -9.67
C TRP A 973 30.02 -9.65 -9.22
N LYS A 974 30.60 -10.83 -8.98
CA LYS A 974 29.89 -12.09 -8.65
C LYS A 974 29.48 -12.19 -7.17
N GLY A 975 28.47 -13.02 -6.90
CA GLY A 975 28.15 -13.55 -5.57
C GLY A 975 28.05 -12.55 -4.41
N GLU A 976 28.71 -12.89 -3.31
CA GLU A 976 29.00 -12.02 -2.15
C GLU A 976 30.52 -11.73 -2.06
N ASP A 977 31.22 -11.85 -3.19
CA ASP A 977 32.67 -11.73 -3.33
C ASP A 977 33.11 -10.28 -3.61
N LEU A 978 34.43 -10.06 -3.65
CA LEU A 978 35.03 -8.77 -4.03
C LEU A 978 35.06 -8.58 -5.56
N PRO A 979 35.10 -7.33 -6.08
CA PRO A 979 35.21 -7.06 -7.52
C PRO A 979 36.49 -7.64 -8.14
N GLU A 980 36.39 -8.32 -9.28
CA GLU A 980 37.56 -8.84 -10.01
C GLU A 980 38.45 -7.73 -10.58
N ASP A 981 37.87 -6.59 -11.01
CA ASP A 981 38.59 -5.36 -11.34
C ASP A 981 38.17 -4.19 -10.43
N PRO A 982 38.87 -3.99 -9.29
CA PRO A 982 38.62 -2.85 -8.43
C PRO A 982 39.01 -1.50 -9.06
N LYS A 983 39.91 -1.46 -10.05
CA LYS A 983 40.31 -0.19 -10.70
C LYS A 983 39.20 0.31 -11.61
N GLY A 984 38.58 -0.58 -12.38
CA GLY A 984 37.38 -0.29 -13.16
C GLY A 984 36.24 0.27 -12.31
N LEU A 985 36.01 -0.30 -11.11
CA LEU A 985 35.03 0.21 -10.16
C LEU A 985 35.34 1.66 -9.70
N ILE A 986 36.60 1.96 -9.38
CA ILE A 986 37.03 3.31 -8.98
C ILE A 986 36.84 4.30 -10.13
N THR A 987 37.26 3.94 -11.35
CA THR A 987 37.07 4.76 -12.56
C THR A 987 35.60 5.02 -12.84
N MET A 988 34.73 4.01 -12.64
CA MET A 988 33.28 4.17 -12.75
C MET A 988 32.75 5.19 -11.72
N ILE A 989 33.18 5.11 -10.45
CA ILE A 989 32.79 6.03 -9.39
C ILE A 989 33.22 7.48 -9.71
N GLN A 990 34.44 7.67 -10.21
CA GLN A 990 34.93 8.99 -10.63
C GLN A 990 34.12 9.57 -11.80
N ASN A 991 33.85 8.77 -12.83
CA ASN A 991 33.03 9.16 -13.98
C ASN A 991 31.57 9.45 -13.59
N LEU A 992 31.02 8.70 -12.63
CA LEU A 992 29.69 8.92 -12.07
C LEU A 992 29.62 10.23 -11.28
N ARG A 993 30.59 10.52 -10.40
CA ARG A 993 30.66 11.78 -9.64
C ARG A 993 30.74 13.01 -10.55
N ASN A 994 31.37 12.89 -11.72
CA ASN A 994 31.41 13.96 -12.73
C ASN A 994 30.06 14.19 -13.45
N LYS A 995 29.18 13.18 -13.57
CA LYS A 995 27.82 13.35 -14.13
C LYS A 995 26.75 13.72 -13.10
N LEU A 996 27.01 13.54 -11.80
CA LEU A 996 26.11 14.01 -10.75
C LEU A 996 26.09 15.56 -10.69
N PRO A 997 24.92 16.19 -10.49
CA PRO A 997 24.82 17.64 -10.44
C PRO A 997 25.46 18.19 -9.15
N LYS A 998 26.61 18.87 -9.29
CA LYS A 998 27.21 19.66 -8.21
C LYS A 998 26.23 20.77 -7.82
N LYS A 999 25.57 20.63 -6.66
CA LYS A 999 24.56 21.60 -6.21
C LYS A 999 25.20 22.97 -5.92
N PRO A 1000 24.59 24.09 -6.38
CA PRO A 1000 25.02 25.42 -5.95
C PRO A 1000 24.75 25.63 -4.46
N VAL A 1001 25.59 26.42 -3.81
CA VAL A 1001 25.67 26.53 -2.33
C VAL A 1001 24.50 27.33 -1.72
N SER A 1002 23.69 28.01 -2.54
CA SER A 1002 22.75 29.06 -2.13
C SER A 1002 21.28 28.65 -1.97
N GLU A 1003 20.83 27.48 -2.44
CA GLU A 1003 19.43 27.07 -2.30
C GLU A 1003 19.11 26.47 -0.92
N GLY A 1004 18.94 27.36 0.07
CA GLY A 1004 18.47 26.99 1.40
C GLY A 1004 17.01 26.52 1.43
N ASN A 1005 16.73 25.55 2.31
CA ASN A 1005 15.42 25.25 2.91
C ASN A 1005 14.25 24.85 1.98
N LYS A 1006 14.46 24.50 0.71
CA LYS A 1006 13.43 23.80 -0.11
C LYS A 1006 13.72 22.31 -0.26
N TYR A 1007 13.04 21.49 0.56
CA TYR A 1007 13.12 20.01 0.53
C TYR A 1007 12.39 19.39 -0.68
N HIS A 1008 12.74 19.79 -1.91
CA HIS A 1008 12.26 19.10 -3.10
C HIS A 1008 12.94 17.73 -3.21
N LYS A 1009 12.12 16.66 -3.07
CA LYS A 1009 12.48 15.24 -2.91
C LYS A 1009 13.09 14.58 -4.17
N GLY A 1010 14.12 15.20 -4.75
CA GLY A 1010 14.92 14.66 -5.85
C GLY A 1010 16.16 13.95 -5.34
N VAL A 1011 16.18 12.62 -5.43
CA VAL A 1011 17.32 11.77 -5.10
C VAL A 1011 18.09 11.49 -6.39
N PRO A 1012 19.28 12.05 -6.61
CA PRO A 1012 19.93 11.97 -7.92
C PRO A 1012 20.48 10.56 -8.24
N LEU A 1013 20.76 9.76 -7.21
CA LEU A 1013 21.48 8.48 -7.30
C LEU A 1013 20.70 7.34 -6.62
N LEU A 1014 20.47 6.26 -7.35
CA LEU A 1014 20.00 4.97 -6.87
C LEU A 1014 21.09 3.91 -7.07
N ILE A 1015 21.29 3.04 -6.09
CA ILE A 1015 22.27 1.95 -6.11
C ILE A 1015 21.55 0.64 -5.76
N HIS A 1016 21.73 -0.38 -6.58
CA HIS A 1016 21.20 -1.72 -6.30
C HIS A 1016 22.20 -2.83 -6.60
N CYS A 1017 22.05 -3.91 -5.84
CA CYS A 1017 22.59 -5.25 -6.06
C CYS A 1017 21.46 -6.23 -5.75
N ARG A 1018 21.67 -7.55 -5.89
CA ARG A 1018 20.70 -8.63 -5.62
C ARG A 1018 19.62 -8.27 -4.58
N ASP A 1019 19.98 -8.08 -3.31
CA ASP A 1019 19.06 -7.64 -2.24
C ASP A 1019 19.33 -6.21 -1.72
N GLY A 1020 20.29 -5.50 -2.32
CA GLY A 1020 20.62 -4.12 -1.97
C GLY A 1020 21.36 -3.97 -0.64
N SER A 1021 22.11 -4.98 -0.18
CA SER A 1021 22.81 -4.97 1.10
C SER A 1021 24.35 -4.95 0.98
N GLN A 1022 25.00 -6.08 0.67
CA GLN A 1022 26.46 -6.25 0.74
C GLN A 1022 27.23 -5.33 -0.24
N GLN A 1023 27.08 -5.51 -1.56
CA GLN A 1023 27.76 -4.68 -2.57
C GLN A 1023 27.27 -3.23 -2.52
N THR A 1024 25.96 -3.01 -2.39
CA THR A 1024 25.37 -1.66 -2.25
C THR A 1024 25.93 -0.91 -1.05
N GLY A 1025 26.06 -1.55 0.10
CA GLY A 1025 26.70 -0.97 1.28
C GLY A 1025 28.17 -0.65 1.07
N THR A 1026 28.89 -1.53 0.37
CA THR A 1026 30.31 -1.31 -0.01
C THR A 1026 30.45 -0.09 -0.92
N PHE A 1027 29.59 0.05 -1.93
CA PHE A 1027 29.59 1.17 -2.86
C PHE A 1027 29.16 2.49 -2.21
N CYS A 1028 28.13 2.47 -1.37
CA CYS A 1028 27.73 3.61 -0.53
C CYS A 1028 28.85 4.06 0.42
N ALA A 1029 29.60 3.11 1.00
CA ALA A 1029 30.74 3.41 1.85
C ALA A 1029 31.88 4.06 1.06
N LEU A 1030 32.27 3.48 -0.09
CA LEU A 1030 33.31 4.06 -0.96
C LEU A 1030 32.96 5.49 -1.40
N LEU A 1031 31.71 5.76 -1.78
CA LEU A 1031 31.26 7.12 -2.13
C LEU A 1031 31.47 8.10 -0.96
N ASN A 1032 30.99 7.75 0.23
CA ASN A 1032 31.10 8.63 1.40
C ASN A 1032 32.56 8.81 1.88
N LEU A 1033 33.40 7.77 1.76
CA LEU A 1033 34.82 7.80 2.12
C LEU A 1033 35.67 8.57 1.11
N LEU A 1034 35.32 8.54 -0.19
CA LEU A 1034 36.01 9.34 -1.20
C LEU A 1034 35.71 10.83 -1.06
N GLU A 1035 34.44 11.20 -0.80
CA GLU A 1035 34.07 12.59 -0.50
C GLU A 1035 34.76 13.10 0.78
N SER A 1036 34.88 12.29 1.84
CA SER A 1036 35.60 12.69 3.06
C SER A 1036 37.11 12.75 2.87
N ALA A 1037 37.71 11.83 2.11
CA ALA A 1037 39.14 11.88 1.77
C ALA A 1037 39.50 13.14 0.98
N GLU A 1038 38.66 13.55 0.01
CA GLU A 1038 38.90 14.75 -0.79
C GLU A 1038 38.62 16.07 -0.04
N THR A 1039 37.63 16.06 0.86
CA THR A 1039 37.16 17.25 1.57
C THR A 1039 37.91 17.47 2.89
N GLU A 1040 38.03 16.44 3.72
CA GLU A 1040 38.59 16.51 5.07
C GLU A 1040 40.02 15.97 5.19
N GLU A 1041 40.55 15.35 4.13
CA GLU A 1041 41.87 14.66 4.12
C GLU A 1041 41.92 13.50 5.14
N ALA A 1042 40.77 12.92 5.47
CA ALA A 1042 40.61 11.84 6.44
C ALA A 1042 39.41 10.93 6.12
N ILE A 1043 39.44 9.70 6.63
CA ILE A 1043 38.39 8.69 6.48
C ILE A 1043 38.05 8.00 7.80
N ASP A 1044 36.78 7.68 8.00
CA ASP A 1044 36.29 6.92 9.18
C ASP A 1044 35.43 5.75 8.67
N VAL A 1045 36.09 4.64 8.32
CA VAL A 1045 35.44 3.47 7.72
C VAL A 1045 34.47 2.83 8.72
N PHE A 1046 34.83 2.82 10.00
CA PHE A 1046 34.00 2.30 11.08
C PHE A 1046 32.67 3.05 11.18
N GLN A 1047 32.69 4.37 11.29
CA GLN A 1047 31.47 5.17 11.47
C GLN A 1047 30.64 5.23 10.19
N VAL A 1048 31.26 5.28 9.01
CA VAL A 1048 30.53 5.17 7.73
C VAL A 1048 29.79 3.83 7.66
N VAL A 1049 30.45 2.69 7.90
CA VAL A 1049 29.80 1.37 7.85
C VAL A 1049 28.77 1.21 8.98
N LYS A 1050 29.03 1.73 10.18
CA LYS A 1050 28.08 1.74 11.30
C LYS A 1050 26.81 2.52 10.97
N SER A 1051 26.90 3.70 10.37
CA SER A 1051 25.71 4.47 9.97
C SER A 1051 24.99 3.87 8.75
N LEU A 1052 25.69 3.15 7.86
CA LEU A 1052 25.04 2.34 6.82
C LEU A 1052 24.29 1.13 7.39
N ARG A 1053 24.90 0.36 8.30
CA ARG A 1053 24.24 -0.76 9.03
C ARG A 1053 23.06 -0.30 9.88
N ARG A 1054 23.12 0.92 10.40
CA ARG A 1054 21.97 1.59 11.05
C ARG A 1054 20.88 1.86 10.02
N ALA A 1055 21.20 2.46 8.87
CA ALA A 1055 20.21 2.86 7.87
C ALA A 1055 19.56 1.68 7.10
N ARG A 1056 20.24 0.55 6.91
CA ARG A 1056 19.66 -0.64 6.23
C ARG A 1056 20.30 -1.94 6.74
N PRO A 1057 19.52 -3.02 6.97
CA PRO A 1057 20.08 -4.33 7.31
C PRO A 1057 21.03 -4.86 6.23
N GLY A 1058 22.05 -5.62 6.65
CA GLY A 1058 22.97 -6.33 5.74
C GLY A 1058 24.06 -5.49 5.07
N MET A 1059 24.16 -4.18 5.35
CA MET A 1059 25.21 -3.34 4.77
C MET A 1059 26.61 -3.78 5.28
N VAL A 1060 27.47 -4.24 4.37
CA VAL A 1060 28.87 -4.66 4.66
C VAL A 1060 28.94 -5.65 5.83
N THR A 1061 28.39 -6.85 5.63
CA THR A 1061 28.32 -7.92 6.66
C THR A 1061 29.50 -8.89 6.67
N SER A 1062 30.37 -8.87 5.66
CA SER A 1062 31.61 -9.67 5.63
C SER A 1062 32.84 -8.83 6.00
N PHE A 1063 33.89 -9.48 6.52
CA PHE A 1063 35.13 -8.80 6.90
C PHE A 1063 35.94 -8.38 5.67
N GLU A 1064 35.90 -9.19 4.62
CA GLU A 1064 36.60 -9.03 3.35
C GLU A 1064 36.19 -7.73 2.68
N HIS A 1065 34.88 -7.41 2.66
CA HIS A 1065 34.38 -6.12 2.17
C HIS A 1065 34.75 -4.95 3.08
N TYR A 1066 34.87 -5.16 4.39
CA TYR A 1066 35.30 -4.10 5.32
C TYR A 1066 36.78 -3.75 5.13
N GLN A 1067 37.65 -4.76 5.01
CA GLN A 1067 39.06 -4.57 4.67
C GLN A 1067 39.21 -3.93 3.29
N PHE A 1068 38.44 -4.37 2.30
CA PHE A 1068 38.44 -3.80 0.93
C PHE A 1068 38.19 -2.28 0.91
N LEU A 1069 37.39 -1.73 1.84
CA LEU A 1069 37.23 -0.27 1.95
C LEU A 1069 38.54 0.44 2.33
N TYR A 1070 39.35 -0.13 3.23
CA TYR A 1070 40.67 0.39 3.56
C TYR A 1070 41.65 0.21 2.40
N ASP A 1071 41.74 -1.00 1.85
CA ASP A 1071 42.68 -1.34 0.78
C ASP A 1071 42.45 -0.46 -0.47
N ILE A 1072 41.19 -0.18 -0.81
CA ILE A 1072 40.83 0.67 -1.95
C ILE A 1072 41.23 2.13 -1.72
N ILE A 1073 40.87 2.74 -0.58
CA ILE A 1073 41.27 4.14 -0.33
C ILE A 1073 42.79 4.26 -0.22
N ALA A 1074 43.48 3.28 0.38
CA ALA A 1074 44.94 3.23 0.41
C ALA A 1074 45.55 3.13 -1.00
N SER A 1075 44.95 2.36 -1.91
CA SER A 1075 45.41 2.25 -3.30
C SER A 1075 45.24 3.54 -4.12
N ILE A 1076 44.20 4.34 -3.82
CA ILE A 1076 43.91 5.61 -4.48
C ILE A 1076 44.83 6.73 -3.98
N TYR A 1077 45.21 6.68 -2.70
CA TYR A 1077 46.09 7.64 -2.04
C TYR A 1077 47.43 6.98 -1.65
N PRO A 1078 48.30 6.61 -2.61
CA PRO A 1078 49.54 5.88 -2.33
C PRO A 1078 50.55 6.72 -1.53
N ALA A 1079 51.21 6.11 -0.55
CA ALA A 1079 52.24 6.76 0.25
C ALA A 1079 53.52 7.04 -0.57
N GLN A 1080 53.93 8.31 -0.66
CA GLN A 1080 55.22 8.73 -1.20
C GLN A 1080 55.86 9.82 -0.33
N ASN A 1081 57.10 9.57 0.13
CA ASN A 1081 58.02 10.53 0.77
C ASN A 1081 57.41 11.52 1.81
N GLY A 1082 56.39 11.10 2.56
CA GLY A 1082 55.80 11.89 3.64
C GLY A 1082 54.97 13.11 3.20
N GLN A 1083 54.66 13.26 1.91
CA GLN A 1083 53.76 14.32 1.42
C GLN A 1083 52.82 13.77 0.34
N VAL A 1084 51.52 13.75 0.64
CA VAL A 1084 50.49 13.37 -0.34
C VAL A 1084 50.26 14.53 -1.30
N LYS A 1085 50.68 14.37 -2.56
CA LYS A 1085 50.10 15.15 -3.67
C LYS A 1085 48.93 14.38 -4.26
N LYS A 1086 47.82 15.09 -4.54
CA LYS A 1086 46.77 14.58 -5.43
C LYS A 1086 47.43 14.16 -6.75
N SER A 1087 47.15 12.96 -7.22
CA SER A 1087 47.56 12.52 -8.55
C SER A 1087 46.99 13.49 -9.58
N SER A 1088 47.84 14.00 -10.47
CA SER A 1088 47.39 14.85 -11.58
C SER A 1088 46.69 13.97 -12.59
N ILE A 1089 45.37 13.84 -12.46
CA ILE A 1089 44.50 13.14 -13.39
C ILE A 1089 44.73 13.74 -14.78
N GLN A 1090 45.28 12.94 -15.71
CA GLN A 1090 45.43 13.37 -17.09
C GLN A 1090 44.07 13.26 -17.77
N GLU A 1091 43.60 14.37 -18.34
CA GLU A 1091 42.42 14.38 -19.21
C GLU A 1091 42.79 13.73 -20.56
N GLU A 1092 42.66 12.40 -20.68
CA GLU A 1092 42.61 11.76 -21.99
C GLU A 1092 41.30 12.16 -22.69
N LYS A 1093 41.39 13.28 -23.40
CA LYS A 1093 40.30 13.92 -24.11
C LYS A 1093 40.00 13.15 -25.41
N ILE A 1094 39.21 12.08 -25.29
CA ILE A 1094 38.70 11.32 -26.44
C ILE A 1094 37.74 12.23 -27.23
N GLU A 1095 38.14 12.56 -28.45
CA GLU A 1095 37.41 13.43 -29.37
C GLU A 1095 36.42 12.58 -30.19
N PHE A 1096 35.14 12.95 -30.19
CA PHE A 1096 34.10 12.23 -30.92
C PHE A 1096 33.92 12.82 -32.33
N ASP A 1097 34.48 12.16 -33.34
CA ASP A 1097 34.18 12.45 -34.74
C ASP A 1097 32.73 12.05 -35.08
N ASN A 1098 31.90 13.05 -35.39
CA ASN A 1098 30.55 12.85 -35.93
C ASN A 1098 30.55 13.19 -37.44
N GLU A 1099 30.96 12.25 -38.29
CA GLU A 1099 30.58 12.30 -39.70
C GLU A 1099 29.19 11.68 -39.91
N VAL A 1100 28.21 12.53 -40.24
CA VAL A 1100 27.37 12.45 -41.45
C VAL A 1100 26.48 13.71 -41.46
N ASP A 1101 26.90 14.73 -42.22
CA ASP A 1101 26.06 15.33 -43.27
C ASP A 1101 26.83 16.41 -44.06
N LYS A 1102 26.89 16.25 -45.39
CA LYS A 1102 27.42 17.27 -46.34
C LYS A 1102 26.82 17.10 -47.73
N PRO A 1103 26.17 18.16 -48.26
CA PRO A 1103 26.33 18.57 -49.64
C PRO A 1103 27.44 19.65 -49.78
N LYS A 1104 27.82 19.93 -51.03
CA LYS A 1104 28.95 20.81 -51.43
C LYS A 1104 28.42 22.18 -51.91
N GLU A 1105 29.15 23.11 -52.54
CA GLU A 1105 30.52 23.28 -53.14
C GLU A 1105 30.78 24.83 -53.07
N ASP A 1106 31.95 25.47 -53.03
CA ASP A 1106 33.40 25.14 -53.11
C ASP A 1106 34.22 26.45 -52.77
N VAL A 1107 35.54 26.47 -53.03
CA VAL A 1107 36.44 27.63 -53.34
C VAL A 1107 37.34 28.19 -52.22
N ASN A 1108 38.65 27.91 -52.37
CA ASN A 1108 39.88 28.69 -52.01
C ASN A 1108 39.97 29.45 -50.66
N SER A 1109 41.07 29.34 -49.90
CA SER A 1109 42.41 29.81 -50.34
C SER A 1109 43.58 29.27 -49.48
N ILE A 1110 44.81 29.54 -49.92
CA ILE A 1110 46.08 28.97 -49.40
C ILE A 1110 46.80 29.95 -48.44
N SER A 1111 47.64 29.40 -47.53
CA SER A 1111 48.91 29.94 -46.98
C SER A 1111 49.05 30.16 -45.47
N THR A 1112 50.30 29.98 -45.00
CA THR A 1112 50.82 30.06 -43.62
C THR A 1112 51.12 31.50 -43.14
N PRO A 1113 51.07 31.77 -41.82
CA PRO A 1113 51.69 32.97 -41.23
C PRO A 1113 53.20 32.81 -40.96
N PRO A 1114 54.01 33.90 -40.99
CA PRO A 1114 55.47 33.89 -40.76
C PRO A 1114 55.88 34.45 -39.38
N ALA A 1115 57.12 34.95 -39.23
CA ALA A 1115 57.79 35.19 -37.94
C ALA A 1115 58.25 36.65 -37.65
N SER A 1116 58.55 36.89 -36.36
CA SER A 1116 59.62 37.76 -35.78
C SER A 1116 59.53 39.31 -35.74
N ALA A 1117 59.99 39.85 -34.59
CA ALA A 1117 60.66 41.16 -34.34
C ALA A 1117 59.84 42.48 -34.51
N ALA A 1118 60.20 43.66 -33.94
CA ALA A 1118 60.99 44.14 -32.76
C ALA A 1118 60.70 45.69 -32.60
N GLN A 1119 61.29 46.58 -31.77
CA GLN A 1119 62.41 46.62 -30.79
C GLN A 1119 62.20 47.83 -29.80
N LEU A 1120 63.27 48.33 -29.15
CA LEU A 1120 63.47 49.53 -28.27
C LEU A 1120 63.52 49.22 -26.74
N GLU A 1121 64.61 49.35 -25.94
CA GLU A 1121 65.83 50.23 -25.84
C GLU A 1121 65.56 51.54 -25.04
N GLU A 1122 66.39 52.06 -24.09
CA GLU A 1122 67.73 51.79 -23.46
C GLU A 1122 67.76 52.57 -22.09
N ALA A 1123 68.75 52.65 -21.14
CA ALA A 1123 69.96 51.94 -20.63
C ALA A 1123 70.48 52.75 -19.37
N GLU A 1124 71.42 52.36 -18.48
CA GLU A 1124 72.14 51.10 -18.18
C GLU A 1124 72.00 50.68 -16.67
N GLU A 1125 72.88 50.88 -15.65
CA GLU A 1125 74.23 51.48 -15.52
C GLU A 1125 75.07 50.89 -14.33
N SER A 1126 76.26 50.33 -14.61
CA SER A 1126 77.45 50.04 -13.75
C SER A 1126 77.45 48.97 -12.61
N GLU A 1127 78.33 47.96 -12.80
CA GLU A 1127 79.43 47.38 -11.94
C GLU A 1127 79.37 47.32 -10.37
N ASP A 1128 80.06 46.42 -9.61
CA ASP A 1128 81.06 45.37 -9.92
C ASP A 1128 81.07 44.12 -8.97
N SER A 1129 81.81 43.11 -9.44
CA SER A 1129 82.32 41.79 -9.03
C SER A 1129 82.52 41.25 -7.57
N LYS A 1130 82.46 39.89 -7.51
CA LYS A 1130 83.31 38.91 -6.75
C LYS A 1130 83.17 38.78 -5.20
N SER A 1131 83.57 37.69 -4.53
CA SER A 1131 83.80 36.26 -4.92
C SER A 1131 84.08 35.35 -3.70
N THR A 1132 83.73 34.05 -3.80
CA THR A 1132 84.36 32.86 -3.17
C THR A 1132 84.86 32.88 -1.70
N GLY A 1133 84.46 31.88 -0.91
CA GLY A 1133 85.26 31.40 0.23
C GLY A 1133 84.48 30.58 1.26
N GLY A 1134 84.82 29.30 1.42
CA GLY A 1134 84.26 28.45 2.49
C GLY A 1134 85.36 27.65 3.20
N SER A 1135 85.27 27.52 4.53
CA SER A 1135 86.07 26.59 5.34
C SER A 1135 85.67 26.65 6.83
N LYS A 1136 85.20 25.51 7.38
CA LYS A 1136 85.16 25.13 8.82
C LYS A 1136 84.37 26.06 9.79
N GLY A 1137 83.50 25.59 10.67
CA GLY A 1137 83.01 24.24 10.94
C GLY A 1137 83.23 23.80 12.40
N THR A 1138 82.15 23.35 13.05
CA THR A 1138 82.19 22.55 14.28
C THR A 1138 81.01 21.56 14.23
N GLU A 1139 81.30 20.26 14.27
CA GLU A 1139 80.31 19.22 14.58
C GLU A 1139 80.43 18.87 16.07
N SER A 1140 79.30 18.70 16.77
CA SER A 1140 79.12 17.63 17.76
C SER A 1140 77.69 17.58 18.26
N SER A 1141 77.09 16.39 18.23
CA SER A 1141 75.78 16.08 18.82
C SER A 1141 75.83 15.99 20.36
N SER A 1142 74.68 16.15 21.03
CA SER A 1142 74.00 15.04 21.75
C SER A 1142 73.08 15.48 22.91
N ASN A 1143 72.15 14.57 23.26
CA ASN A 1143 71.38 14.46 24.51
C ASN A 1143 70.16 15.40 24.71
N GLY A 1144 69.06 14.79 25.17
CA GLY A 1144 67.77 15.44 25.47
C GLY A 1144 67.39 15.38 26.96
N PRO A 1145 66.14 15.74 27.32
CA PRO A 1145 65.70 15.84 28.71
C PRO A 1145 65.33 14.48 29.35
N MET A 1146 65.49 14.39 30.66
CA MET A 1146 65.33 13.15 31.45
C MET A 1146 63.93 12.96 32.03
N THR A 1147 63.49 11.70 32.14
CA THR A 1147 62.39 11.27 33.02
C THR A 1147 62.80 11.27 34.49
N PRO A 1148 61.91 11.65 35.44
CA PRO A 1148 62.15 11.46 36.87
C PRO A 1148 61.72 10.06 37.33
N THR A 1149 62.63 9.30 37.94
CA THR A 1149 62.31 8.03 38.63
C THR A 1149 62.24 8.21 40.15
N LEU A 1150 61.25 7.57 40.78
CA LEU A 1150 61.14 7.47 42.23
C LEU A 1150 62.33 6.71 42.86
N LYS A 1151 62.54 6.95 44.15
CA LYS A 1151 63.25 6.05 45.08
C LYS A 1151 62.54 6.03 46.42
N GLU A 1152 62.24 4.83 46.91
CA GLU A 1152 61.92 4.60 48.32
C GLU A 1152 63.18 4.26 49.11
N ASN A 1153 63.17 4.59 50.42
CA ASN A 1153 63.69 3.82 51.56
C ASN A 1153 64.27 4.73 52.67
N ALA A 1154 63.40 5.20 53.56
CA ALA A 1154 63.67 5.51 54.97
C ALA A 1154 62.33 5.72 55.72
#